data_AF-A0A194XPT9-F1
#
_entry.id   AF-A0A194XPT9-F1
#
_cell.length_a   1.000
_cell.length_b   1.000
_cell.length_c   1.000
_cell.angle_alpha   90.00
_cell.angle_beta   90.00
_cell.angle_gamma   90.00
#
_symmetry.space_group_name_H-M   'P 1'
#
loop_
_entity.id
_entity.type
_entity.pdbx_description
1 polymer ?
#
loop_
_entity_poly.entity_id
_entity_poly.type
_entity_poly.pdbx_seq_one_letter_code
_entity_poly.pdbx_strand_id
1 'polypeptide(L)'
;MRVCPTVLGLIAIFSGLGAAQVTWPSSIDELEDVMFLNTGYNNRGFAAHITPCGFSEFGPGRQTAAEWLRIGFHDMATTNVYYASVGVPHGGIDASIAFELNDGENIGAGFNTTLHTYGGIFNSQLPVSDLIALGVYASVRGCGGPVIPMRGGRVDATAAGPLGVPQPQNGQGTFINQFIRMGFNTTDMIAMTACGHTLGGVHAGDFPNIVAVGTQPNDFQLFDTTTAFDNQIAVRYINGNDTDALAVGISTASGRNSDFAVFTADKNVTLQAMTNTATFNSMCTSILQRMIETVPPTVALSDIIAPYEVKPSGLQLTLLAGGTQITFSGEIRVRTTSRTVSSVQLNYIDRNGATGGTISTTLSGTANGFDDSFSFYGFSVNIPSTTSISSFTVVVNTVGGSTQTFTNNGGGFPISDSVIVQTPQSCYSNGNLTVVAAVRSAVTTPVSMTVTQKVASTAGSPIVSPLPSLVNASMSMVQGATIGPYVLYSGSYSVASAVGSKYGAVSGSSSDTFKDVSGLGTVCSTLGASAPSSTSSSIVSTSSSSQLSSSTSSVVTTSTSSSATATPTLGHKQTVGAYSFQGCYTEGTGVRALSAASFYNYTGMTTEQCMTDCTGYTYFGVEYGGECYCGNTLASSSTLAALSDCSFICPGNSYEYCGAGNRLELYELSTAASSSSSSLVSSTTASTVVSSSSFVLSSSASPTLSGTSSPAVSSSSIASSTSVSQTVPATSSASSTIVSPSSNSPTVLSTPSVSSSKASTVVSSLSAVKSSSQVSSSVSSSKASAIISSSVVSSISINSSKSSPLVGSSSAVSSKSTSSSKSSTLVSPSSVISSKSSSSLKSSTIVSSTLLTKPSSSQIVSSSVLSSLSTLSSTSSSSSSSSKVTTSSTSPSARPTLHIVQSAGLYNYFGCYTEATNTRALSAASYPNDTQTIELCVAACSPYLYAGAEYGRECWCADSFGAGSVLAPDSDCSMTCAGDQYEYCGAGNRLSVYIRNGTAPSVSSTASTSQVSSVASSISSIPSTSLKSTSTTTTTVSPVTLVQSSTSKSSTAVSSSTVKSTLSTLVSSTTSSKLSSTSTTASTSPTGPVIKPTISAGGGWTYNGCRTEATNSRALTGAEVVNYNTMTLEICAADCQGYTYFGVEYGGECYCGYVFEAGSVNATESDCSFLCPGNSLEFCGAGNRLSTYIAS
;
A
#
# COMPACT_ATOMS: atom_id res chain seq x y z
N MET A 1 6.61 -48.61 13.28
CA MET A 1 7.09 -49.29 14.51
C MET A 1 8.29 -48.52 15.07
N ARG A 2 8.56 -48.63 16.39
CA ARG A 2 9.84 -48.37 17.12
C ARG A 2 10.93 -47.49 16.46
N VAL A 3 10.84 -46.16 16.66
CA VAL A 3 11.66 -45.32 17.57
C VAL A 3 13.21 -45.43 17.57
N CYS A 4 13.86 -44.24 17.73
CA CYS A 4 15.22 -43.88 18.25
C CYS A 4 16.30 -43.41 17.22
N PRO A 5 17.20 -42.46 17.59
CA PRO A 5 16.93 -41.17 18.26
C PRO A 5 17.82 -39.98 17.74
N THR A 6 17.86 -38.89 18.53
CA THR A 6 18.80 -37.73 18.50
C THR A 6 18.65 -36.66 17.41
N VAL A 7 17.82 -35.65 17.71
CA VAL A 7 18.05 -34.26 17.30
C VAL A 7 19.02 -33.62 18.29
N LEU A 8 20.13 -33.05 17.81
CA LEU A 8 20.97 -32.11 18.57
C LEU A 8 21.96 -31.40 17.64
N GLY A 9 22.09 -30.07 17.76
CA GLY A 9 23.22 -29.33 17.18
C GLY A 9 23.03 -28.69 15.79
N LEU A 10 21.92 -27.99 15.54
CA LEU A 10 21.87 -26.99 14.46
C LEU A 10 20.99 -25.78 14.82
N ILE A 11 21.30 -25.15 15.97
CA ILE A 11 21.01 -23.71 16.13
C ILE A 11 21.98 -22.99 15.18
N ALA A 12 21.53 -22.75 13.95
CA ALA A 12 22.28 -21.97 12.98
C ALA A 12 22.37 -20.53 13.51
N ILE A 13 23.56 -20.14 13.96
CA ILE A 13 23.84 -18.77 14.39
C ILE A 13 23.79 -17.87 13.14
N PHE A 14 22.64 -17.23 12.92
CA PHE A 14 22.49 -16.17 11.91
C PHE A 14 23.24 -14.91 12.39
N SER A 15 24.56 -14.95 12.27
CA SER A 15 25.44 -13.80 12.46
C SER A 15 26.08 -13.41 11.13
N GLY A 16 25.74 -12.23 10.63
CA GLY A 16 26.65 -11.49 9.75
C GLY A 16 26.71 -11.87 8.27
N LEU A 17 25.57 -12.17 7.63
CA LEU A 17 25.35 -11.72 6.25
C LEU A 17 24.36 -10.56 6.33
N GLY A 18 24.91 -9.34 6.46
CA GLY A 18 24.10 -8.15 6.72
C GLY A 18 23.29 -7.73 5.51
N ALA A 19 21.97 -7.62 5.68
CA ALA A 19 21.19 -6.71 4.86
C ALA A 19 21.78 -5.30 4.99
N ALA A 20 21.71 -4.50 3.92
CA ALA A 20 22.11 -3.09 4.00
C ALA A 20 21.26 -2.40 5.08
N GLN A 21 21.90 -1.62 5.95
CA GLN A 21 21.16 -0.82 6.92
C GLN A 21 20.37 0.26 6.17
N VAL A 22 19.17 0.59 6.62
CA VAL A 22 18.40 1.68 6.01
C VAL A 22 19.14 3.00 6.25
N THR A 23 19.28 3.84 5.23
CA THR A 23 19.84 5.19 5.36
C THR A 23 18.80 6.12 5.96
N TRP A 24 19.15 6.84 7.02
CA TRP A 24 18.30 7.87 7.64
C TRP A 24 18.62 9.28 7.08
N PRO A 25 17.65 10.17 6.88
CA PRO A 25 16.20 9.96 7.01
C PRO A 25 15.62 9.18 5.82
N SER A 26 14.49 8.51 6.06
CA SER A 26 13.77 7.69 5.08
C SER A 26 12.26 7.95 5.13
N SER A 27 11.54 7.70 4.03
CA SER A 27 10.08 7.84 3.98
C SER A 27 9.35 6.90 4.94
N ILE A 28 9.96 5.78 5.32
CA ILE A 28 9.38 4.81 6.26
C ILE A 28 9.67 5.14 7.74
N ASP A 29 10.24 6.30 8.07
CA ASP A 29 10.71 6.57 9.44
C ASP A 29 9.60 6.61 10.49
N GLU A 30 8.44 7.22 10.25
CA GLU A 30 7.32 7.18 11.22
C GLU A 30 6.69 5.78 11.28
N LEU A 31 6.57 5.09 10.14
CA LEU A 31 6.05 3.71 10.06
C LEU A 31 6.91 2.74 10.89
N GLU A 32 8.24 2.83 10.77
CA GLU A 32 9.19 2.00 11.52
C GLU A 32 9.17 2.31 13.03
N ASP A 33 8.94 3.57 13.41
CA ASP A 33 8.72 3.94 14.81
C ASP A 33 7.42 3.30 15.35
N VAL A 34 6.32 3.31 14.59
CA VAL A 34 5.06 2.65 15.00
C VAL A 34 5.19 1.11 15.03
N MET A 35 5.95 0.54 14.09
CA MET A 35 6.13 -0.91 13.93
C MET A 35 6.91 -1.57 15.06
N PHE A 36 7.94 -0.89 15.60
CA PHE A 36 8.86 -1.45 16.60
C PHE A 36 8.80 -0.77 17.98
N LEU A 37 8.16 0.39 18.13
CA LEU A 37 7.92 1.01 19.44
C LEU A 37 6.51 0.65 19.93
N ASN A 38 6.28 -0.65 20.13
CA ASN A 38 4.98 -1.19 20.56
C ASN A 38 4.66 -0.83 22.03
N THR A 39 5.68 -0.68 22.88
CA THR A 39 5.55 -0.31 24.30
C THR A 39 6.69 0.57 24.81
N GLY A 40 6.45 1.36 25.85
CA GLY A 40 7.48 2.16 26.55
C GLY A 40 7.66 3.57 26.00
N TYR A 41 8.89 4.08 26.00
CA TYR A 41 9.21 5.44 25.62
C TYR A 41 8.97 5.71 24.12
N ASN A 42 8.42 6.88 23.78
CA ASN A 42 8.05 7.30 22.41
C ASN A 42 7.13 6.34 21.62
N ASN A 43 6.50 5.35 22.29
CA ASN A 43 5.49 4.48 21.67
C ASN A 43 4.30 5.30 21.14
N ARG A 44 3.72 4.88 20.02
CA ARG A 44 2.61 5.59 19.35
C ARG A 44 1.23 4.95 19.62
N GLY A 45 1.10 4.11 20.65
CA GLY A 45 -0.15 3.45 21.08
C GLY A 45 -0.66 2.30 20.20
N PHE A 46 -0.32 2.27 18.91
CA PHE A 46 -0.85 1.33 17.89
C PHE A 46 -1.05 -0.13 18.37
N ALA A 47 0.01 -0.76 18.90
CA ALA A 47 -0.04 -2.15 19.32
C ALA A 47 -0.90 -2.42 20.58
N ALA A 48 -1.15 -1.40 21.41
CA ALA A 48 -1.93 -1.54 22.64
C ALA A 48 -3.40 -1.86 22.37
N HIS A 49 -3.93 -1.49 21.20
CA HIS A 49 -5.29 -1.85 20.79
C HIS A 49 -5.41 -3.32 20.38
N ILE A 50 -4.32 -3.92 19.90
CA ILE A 50 -4.24 -5.32 19.42
C ILE A 50 -4.04 -6.29 20.59
N THR A 51 -3.23 -5.91 21.58
CA THR A 51 -2.91 -6.77 22.73
C THR A 51 -3.81 -6.44 23.93
N PRO A 52 -4.53 -7.40 24.53
CA PRO A 52 -4.45 -8.85 24.32
C PRO A 52 -5.31 -9.35 23.14
N CYS A 53 -4.83 -10.40 22.48
CA CYS A 53 -5.52 -11.08 21.36
C CYS A 53 -6.83 -11.79 21.70
N GLY A 54 -7.27 -11.76 22.96
CA GLY A 54 -8.60 -12.19 23.36
C GLY A 54 -9.63 -11.09 23.10
N PHE A 55 -10.65 -11.01 23.96
CA PHE A 55 -11.60 -9.90 23.87
C PHE A 55 -10.96 -8.56 24.30
N SER A 56 -11.24 -7.53 23.50
CA SER A 56 -10.61 -6.21 23.51
C SER A 56 -11.39 -5.17 24.35
N GLU A 57 -10.84 -3.97 24.46
CA GLU A 57 -11.49 -2.83 25.12
C GLU A 57 -12.81 -2.39 24.44
N PHE A 58 -13.01 -2.72 23.16
CA PHE A 58 -14.19 -2.35 22.39
C PHE A 58 -15.46 -3.17 22.73
N GLY A 59 -15.34 -4.20 23.58
CA GLY A 59 -16.48 -4.85 24.24
C GLY A 59 -16.45 -6.39 24.22
N PRO A 60 -17.38 -7.05 24.92
CA PRO A 60 -17.53 -8.49 24.89
C PRO A 60 -17.76 -8.98 23.45
N GLY A 61 -17.07 -10.06 23.03
CA GLY A 61 -17.16 -10.58 21.66
C GLY A 61 -16.26 -9.87 20.63
N ARG A 62 -15.61 -8.75 20.95
CA ARG A 62 -14.77 -7.97 20.01
C ARG A 62 -13.29 -8.36 20.12
N GLN A 63 -12.63 -8.68 19.02
CA GLN A 63 -11.21 -9.09 19.01
C GLN A 63 -10.42 -8.24 18.01
N THR A 64 -9.76 -7.18 18.49
CA THR A 64 -9.06 -6.21 17.62
C THR A 64 -8.07 -6.88 16.66
N ALA A 65 -7.32 -7.89 17.11
CA ALA A 65 -6.36 -8.60 16.27
C ALA A 65 -7.02 -9.30 15.07
N ALA A 66 -8.18 -9.94 15.26
CA ALA A 66 -8.94 -10.53 14.18
C ALA A 66 -9.57 -9.46 13.28
N GLU A 67 -10.04 -8.35 13.86
CA GLU A 67 -10.64 -7.24 13.12
C GLU A 67 -9.61 -6.48 12.26
N TRP A 68 -8.37 -6.36 12.74
CA TRP A 68 -7.25 -5.71 12.02
C TRP A 68 -6.59 -6.64 10.99
N LEU A 69 -6.68 -7.96 11.19
CA LEU A 69 -6.38 -8.94 10.14
C LEU A 69 -7.47 -8.93 9.05
N ARG A 70 -8.75 -8.89 9.45
CA ARG A 70 -9.91 -8.83 8.54
C ARG A 70 -9.95 -7.56 7.70
N ILE A 71 -9.64 -6.38 8.25
CA ILE A 71 -9.62 -5.14 7.45
C ILE A 71 -8.54 -5.20 6.36
N GLY A 72 -7.37 -5.78 6.63
CA GLY A 72 -6.33 -5.98 5.62
C GLY A 72 -6.74 -6.94 4.51
N PHE A 73 -7.51 -7.98 4.81
CA PHE A 73 -8.09 -8.82 3.76
C PHE A 73 -9.16 -8.07 2.95
N HIS A 74 -10.10 -7.39 3.62
CA HIS A 74 -11.22 -6.71 2.96
C HIS A 74 -10.76 -5.57 2.03
N ASP A 75 -9.83 -4.72 2.49
CA ASP A 75 -9.23 -3.62 1.71
C ASP A 75 -8.55 -4.17 0.44
N MET A 76 -7.68 -5.18 0.63
CA MET A 76 -7.05 -5.91 -0.48
C MET A 76 -8.07 -6.55 -1.42
N ALA A 77 -9.18 -7.08 -0.90
CA ALA A 77 -10.03 -7.99 -1.67
C ALA A 77 -10.79 -7.33 -2.84
N THR A 78 -10.84 -6.00 -2.87
CA THR A 78 -11.26 -5.21 -4.04
C THR A 78 -10.37 -5.44 -5.27
N THR A 79 -9.14 -5.95 -5.09
CA THR A 79 -8.11 -6.08 -6.13
C THR A 79 -8.60 -6.74 -7.41
N ASN A 80 -8.22 -6.15 -8.55
CA ASN A 80 -8.34 -6.75 -9.87
C ASN A 80 -7.06 -6.57 -10.71
N VAL A 81 -6.23 -7.62 -10.71
CA VAL A 81 -4.93 -7.64 -11.42
C VAL A 81 -5.06 -7.53 -12.94
N TYR A 82 -6.26 -7.78 -13.50
CA TYR A 82 -6.50 -7.70 -14.95
C TYR A 82 -6.70 -6.26 -15.47
N TYR A 83 -7.00 -5.29 -14.59
CA TYR A 83 -7.28 -3.91 -14.98
C TYR A 83 -6.18 -2.89 -14.63
N ALA A 84 -5.01 -3.40 -14.23
CA ALA A 84 -3.75 -2.70 -13.95
C ALA A 84 -3.35 -1.56 -14.92
N SER A 85 -3.78 -1.62 -16.19
CA SER A 85 -3.32 -0.75 -17.28
C SER A 85 -4.39 0.17 -17.89
N VAL A 86 -5.67 0.08 -17.45
CA VAL A 86 -6.81 0.70 -18.14
C VAL A 86 -7.51 1.82 -17.36
N GLY A 87 -6.89 2.34 -16.31
CA GLY A 87 -7.42 3.50 -15.54
C GLY A 87 -8.62 3.20 -14.64
N VAL A 88 -9.07 1.95 -14.59
CA VAL A 88 -10.00 1.42 -13.57
C VAL A 88 -9.25 1.33 -12.23
N PRO A 89 -9.89 1.59 -11.07
CA PRO A 89 -9.25 1.37 -9.77
C PRO A 89 -8.77 -0.08 -9.62
N HIS A 90 -7.48 -0.27 -9.41
CA HIS A 90 -6.88 -1.60 -9.27
C HIS A 90 -7.27 -2.29 -7.95
N GLY A 91 -7.51 -1.51 -6.88
CA GLY A 91 -7.62 -2.01 -5.51
C GLY A 91 -6.27 -2.46 -4.93
N GLY A 92 -6.31 -2.99 -3.71
CA GLY A 92 -5.14 -3.45 -2.96
C GLY A 92 -5.18 -2.96 -1.53
N ILE A 93 -4.05 -2.98 -0.83
CA ILE A 93 -3.94 -2.21 0.41
C ILE A 93 -3.74 -0.73 0.05
N ASP A 94 -4.84 -0.02 -0.18
CA ASP A 94 -4.89 1.41 -0.48
C ASP A 94 -5.88 2.18 0.43
N ALA A 95 -6.43 1.54 1.47
CA ALA A 95 -7.43 2.11 2.38
C ALA A 95 -8.77 2.52 1.72
N SER A 96 -9.08 2.03 0.51
CA SER A 96 -10.38 2.28 -0.14
C SER A 96 -11.57 1.79 0.71
N ILE A 97 -11.37 0.80 1.59
CA ILE A 97 -12.40 0.31 2.52
C ILE A 97 -13.01 1.42 3.40
N ALA A 98 -12.28 2.52 3.59
CA ALA A 98 -12.76 3.71 4.29
C ALA A 98 -13.94 4.43 3.60
N PHE A 99 -14.31 4.03 2.38
CA PHE A 99 -15.46 4.52 1.64
C PHE A 99 -16.53 3.42 1.40
N GLU A 100 -16.26 2.18 1.82
CA GLU A 100 -17.01 0.99 1.40
C GLU A 100 -17.96 0.42 2.47
N LEU A 101 -17.92 0.94 3.71
CA LEU A 101 -18.63 0.38 4.89
C LEU A 101 -20.16 0.26 4.80
N ASN A 102 -20.78 0.64 3.68
CA ASN A 102 -22.23 0.61 3.44
C ASN A 102 -22.62 -0.15 2.15
N ASP A 103 -21.68 -0.86 1.52
CA ASP A 103 -21.90 -1.64 0.29
C ASP A 103 -22.70 -2.94 0.49
N GLY A 104 -22.61 -3.54 1.69
CA GLY A 104 -23.17 -4.85 2.04
C GLY A 104 -22.15 -6.00 2.06
N GLU A 105 -20.93 -5.78 1.59
CA GLU A 105 -19.80 -6.72 1.69
C GLU A 105 -19.02 -6.52 3.01
N ASN A 106 -18.96 -5.27 3.50
CA ASN A 106 -18.16 -4.85 4.65
C ASN A 106 -18.92 -4.85 6.00
N ILE A 107 -19.69 -5.93 6.27
CA ILE A 107 -20.54 -6.03 7.48
C ILE A 107 -19.72 -6.25 8.77
N GLY A 108 -19.95 -5.38 9.76
CA GLY A 108 -19.56 -5.55 11.16
C GLY A 108 -18.92 -4.30 11.80
N ALA A 109 -19.14 -4.09 13.10
CA ALA A 109 -18.66 -2.89 13.81
C ALA A 109 -17.12 -2.75 13.89
N GLY A 110 -16.37 -3.81 13.59
CA GLY A 110 -14.91 -3.86 13.60
C GLY A 110 -14.25 -2.85 12.65
N PHE A 111 -14.76 -2.70 11.42
CA PHE A 111 -14.16 -1.83 10.42
C PHE A 111 -14.16 -0.35 10.84
N ASN A 112 -15.32 0.17 11.24
CA ASN A 112 -15.46 1.57 11.62
C ASN A 112 -14.62 1.92 12.86
N THR A 113 -14.61 1.05 13.87
CA THR A 113 -13.75 1.26 15.07
C THR A 113 -12.26 1.20 14.74
N THR A 114 -11.85 0.30 13.84
CA THR A 114 -10.47 0.20 13.36
C THR A 114 -10.02 1.44 12.59
N LEU A 115 -10.85 1.90 11.65
CA LEU A 115 -10.57 3.12 10.86
C LEU A 115 -10.51 4.36 11.75
N HIS A 116 -11.37 4.50 12.75
CA HIS A 116 -11.26 5.60 13.72
C HIS A 116 -9.93 5.55 14.52
N THR A 117 -9.44 4.37 14.91
CA THR A 117 -8.14 4.23 15.57
C THR A 117 -6.99 4.60 14.63
N TYR A 118 -6.99 4.10 13.39
CA TYR A 118 -5.99 4.48 12.38
C TYR A 118 -6.03 5.99 12.08
N GLY A 119 -7.22 6.58 11.96
CA GLY A 119 -7.42 8.02 11.78
C GLY A 119 -6.83 8.88 12.91
N GLY A 120 -6.61 8.33 14.10
CA GLY A 120 -5.85 8.97 15.17
C GLY A 120 -4.35 9.08 14.86
N ILE A 121 -3.74 7.99 14.35
CA ILE A 121 -2.28 7.79 14.19
C ILE A 121 -1.76 8.28 12.84
N PHE A 122 -2.56 8.12 11.79
CA PHE A 122 -2.38 8.58 10.41
C PHE A 122 -1.81 10.01 10.31
N ASN A 123 -0.90 10.27 9.37
CA ASN A 123 -0.37 11.61 9.10
C ASN A 123 0.35 11.66 7.73
N SER A 124 0.90 12.83 7.34
CA SER A 124 1.56 13.02 6.04
C SER A 124 2.90 12.29 5.83
N GLN A 125 3.36 11.51 6.81
CA GLN A 125 4.50 10.57 6.70
C GLN A 125 4.11 9.13 7.06
N LEU A 126 2.80 8.86 7.24
CA LEU A 126 2.28 7.55 7.62
C LEU A 126 0.84 7.38 7.12
N PRO A 127 0.65 6.82 5.91
CA PRO A 127 -0.66 6.63 5.29
C PRO A 127 -1.49 5.53 5.97
N VAL A 128 -2.81 5.54 5.80
CA VAL A 128 -3.73 4.57 6.42
C VAL A 128 -3.56 3.17 5.83
N SER A 129 -3.26 3.08 4.54
CA SER A 129 -2.88 1.84 3.84
C SER A 129 -1.66 1.17 4.49
N ASP A 130 -0.62 1.92 4.84
CA ASP A 130 0.51 1.38 5.63
C ASP A 130 0.09 0.99 7.06
N LEU A 131 -0.87 1.68 7.68
CA LEU A 131 -1.43 1.29 8.98
C LEU A 131 -2.29 0.00 8.91
N ILE A 132 -3.01 -0.23 7.81
CA ILE A 132 -3.78 -1.45 7.54
C ILE A 132 -2.81 -2.65 7.42
N ALA A 133 -1.77 -2.52 6.59
CA ALA A 133 -0.73 -3.53 6.45
C ALA A 133 0.03 -3.79 7.76
N LEU A 134 0.31 -2.74 8.55
CA LEU A 134 0.91 -2.87 9.87
C LEU A 134 -0.03 -3.56 10.86
N GLY A 135 -1.34 -3.35 10.72
CA GLY A 135 -2.37 -3.99 11.54
C GLY A 135 -2.39 -5.51 11.35
N VAL A 136 -2.26 -5.98 10.10
CA VAL A 136 -2.05 -7.40 9.77
C VAL A 136 -0.77 -7.93 10.44
N TYR A 137 0.38 -7.30 10.20
CA TYR A 137 1.67 -7.71 10.80
C TYR A 137 1.57 -7.83 12.33
N ALA A 138 1.07 -6.79 12.99
CA ALA A 138 1.05 -6.70 14.44
C ALA A 138 -0.02 -7.61 15.08
N SER A 139 -1.10 -7.93 14.36
CA SER A 139 -2.08 -8.93 14.78
C SER A 139 -1.51 -10.35 14.71
N VAL A 140 -0.88 -10.72 13.60
CA VAL A 140 -0.22 -12.04 13.48
C VAL A 140 0.86 -12.19 14.55
N ARG A 141 1.79 -11.22 14.63
CA ARG A 141 2.96 -11.30 15.50
C ARG A 141 2.60 -11.18 16.98
N GLY A 142 1.71 -10.24 17.33
CA GLY A 142 1.24 -10.02 18.70
C GLY A 142 0.49 -11.22 19.29
N CYS A 143 -0.14 -12.04 18.43
CA CYS A 143 -0.86 -13.25 18.84
C CYS A 143 -0.01 -14.52 18.78
N GLY A 144 1.32 -14.40 18.69
CA GLY A 144 2.28 -15.51 18.73
C GLY A 144 2.67 -16.09 17.37
N GLY A 145 2.08 -15.58 16.29
CA GLY A 145 2.35 -16.01 14.92
C GLY A 145 3.71 -15.56 14.38
N PRO A 146 4.04 -15.91 13.13
CA PRO A 146 5.32 -15.57 12.51
C PRO A 146 5.51 -14.06 12.32
N VAL A 147 6.76 -13.66 12.09
CA VAL A 147 7.10 -12.32 11.57
C VAL A 147 6.66 -12.28 10.10
N ILE A 148 5.65 -11.49 9.77
CA ILE A 148 5.30 -11.17 8.38
C ILE A 148 6.29 -10.11 7.88
N PRO A 149 7.11 -10.35 6.83
CA PRO A 149 7.91 -9.31 6.23
C PRO A 149 6.99 -8.25 5.62
N MET A 150 7.28 -6.98 5.89
CA MET A 150 6.44 -5.86 5.47
C MET A 150 7.31 -4.77 4.82
N ARG A 151 6.86 -4.26 3.68
CA ARG A 151 7.32 -3.02 3.06
C ARG A 151 6.34 -1.88 3.40
N GLY A 152 6.79 -0.63 3.29
CA GLY A 152 5.96 0.58 3.43
C GLY A 152 5.90 1.39 2.13
N GLY A 153 5.27 2.57 2.17
CA GLY A 153 5.14 3.46 1.02
C GLY A 153 3.88 3.22 0.20
N ARG A 154 2.82 2.68 0.80
CA ARG A 154 1.49 2.61 0.17
C ARG A 154 0.90 4.01 -0.01
N VAL A 155 -0.13 4.10 -0.86
CA VAL A 155 -0.79 5.37 -1.20
C VAL A 155 -2.27 5.22 -0.87
N ASP A 156 -2.81 6.15 -0.08
CA ASP A 156 -4.22 6.13 0.29
C ASP A 156 -5.11 6.53 -0.89
N ALA A 157 -6.10 5.70 -1.19
CA ALA A 157 -7.16 5.95 -2.15
C ALA A 157 -8.06 7.11 -1.72
N THR A 158 -8.62 7.82 -2.71
CA THR A 158 -9.51 8.97 -2.50
C THR A 158 -10.99 8.65 -2.75
N ALA A 159 -11.31 7.37 -2.99
CA ALA A 159 -12.64 6.84 -3.27
C ALA A 159 -12.69 5.34 -2.96
N ALA A 160 -13.88 4.74 -3.03
CA ALA A 160 -14.07 3.29 -2.93
C ALA A 160 -13.45 2.54 -4.12
N GLY A 161 -12.99 1.32 -3.88
CA GLY A 161 -12.61 0.35 -4.89
C GLY A 161 -13.82 -0.36 -5.50
N PRO A 162 -13.60 -1.30 -6.44
CA PRO A 162 -14.67 -2.11 -7.01
C PRO A 162 -15.08 -3.25 -6.06
N LEU A 163 -16.40 -3.49 -5.96
CA LEU A 163 -16.97 -4.59 -5.19
C LEU A 163 -16.40 -5.96 -5.60
N GLY A 164 -16.47 -6.93 -4.68
CA GLY A 164 -16.19 -8.33 -4.94
C GLY A 164 -15.51 -9.06 -3.79
N VAL A 165 -15.57 -8.56 -2.55
CA VAL A 165 -15.03 -9.23 -1.37
C VAL A 165 -15.76 -10.56 -1.17
N PRO A 166 -15.06 -11.71 -1.04
CA PRO A 166 -15.65 -13.02 -0.80
C PRO A 166 -16.67 -13.07 0.34
N GLN A 167 -17.86 -13.62 0.06
CA GLN A 167 -19.00 -13.68 0.99
C GLN A 167 -19.28 -15.10 1.48
N PRO A 168 -19.77 -15.30 2.73
CA PRO A 168 -19.99 -16.63 3.29
C PRO A 168 -20.90 -17.58 2.48
N GLN A 169 -21.85 -17.01 1.72
CA GLN A 169 -22.76 -17.76 0.82
C GLN A 169 -22.21 -18.07 -0.58
N ASN A 170 -20.96 -17.70 -0.91
CA ASN A 170 -20.41 -17.97 -2.24
C ASN A 170 -20.08 -19.47 -2.42
N GLY A 171 -20.14 -19.94 -3.67
CA GLY A 171 -19.75 -21.30 -4.03
C GLY A 171 -18.24 -21.42 -4.23
N GLN A 172 -17.70 -22.63 -4.11
CA GLN A 172 -16.27 -22.94 -4.31
C GLN A 172 -15.68 -22.33 -5.59
N GLY A 173 -16.38 -22.44 -6.73
CA GLY A 173 -15.94 -21.83 -7.99
C GLY A 173 -15.95 -20.30 -7.98
N THR A 174 -16.86 -19.67 -7.24
CA THR A 174 -16.90 -18.21 -7.06
C THR A 174 -15.70 -17.75 -6.23
N PHE A 175 -15.38 -18.45 -5.13
CA PHE A 175 -14.18 -18.18 -4.33
C PHE A 175 -12.90 -18.29 -5.18
N ILE A 176 -12.74 -19.38 -5.94
CA ILE A 176 -11.59 -19.58 -6.83
C ILE A 176 -11.45 -18.40 -7.82
N ASN A 177 -12.55 -17.98 -8.47
CA ASN A 177 -12.54 -16.87 -9.41
C ASN A 177 -12.23 -15.52 -8.74
N GLN A 178 -12.74 -15.26 -7.54
CA GLN A 178 -12.42 -14.05 -6.76
C GLN A 178 -10.94 -14.02 -6.36
N PHE A 179 -10.38 -15.14 -5.88
CA PHE A 179 -8.96 -15.20 -5.54
C PHE A 179 -8.05 -15.05 -6.77
N ILE A 180 -8.44 -15.63 -7.91
CA ILE A 180 -7.75 -15.43 -9.19
C ILE A 180 -7.76 -13.95 -9.61
N ARG A 181 -8.91 -13.24 -9.46
CA ARG A 181 -9.02 -11.78 -9.68
C ARG A 181 -8.04 -10.98 -8.81
N MET A 182 -7.86 -11.41 -7.56
CA MET A 182 -6.95 -10.80 -6.60
C MET A 182 -5.46 -11.18 -6.81
N GLY A 183 -5.13 -12.06 -7.77
CA GLY A 183 -3.75 -12.52 -8.03
C GLY A 183 -3.30 -13.75 -7.21
N PHE A 184 -4.25 -14.56 -6.74
CA PHE A 184 -4.02 -15.72 -5.87
C PHE A 184 -4.63 -17.01 -6.46
N ASN A 185 -3.90 -18.12 -6.36
CA ASN A 185 -4.38 -19.43 -6.83
C ASN A 185 -5.18 -20.19 -5.75
N THR A 186 -5.66 -21.40 -6.04
CA THR A 186 -6.46 -22.23 -5.09
C THR A 186 -5.70 -22.59 -3.80
N THR A 187 -4.39 -22.84 -3.88
CA THR A 187 -3.53 -23.09 -2.70
C THR A 187 -3.36 -21.82 -1.87
N ASP A 188 -3.16 -20.68 -2.54
CA ASP A 188 -3.09 -19.37 -1.90
C ASP A 188 -4.41 -19.01 -1.18
N MET A 189 -5.56 -19.30 -1.80
CA MET A 189 -6.89 -19.13 -1.23
C MET A 189 -7.05 -19.94 0.07
N ILE A 190 -6.79 -21.24 0.02
CA ILE A 190 -6.87 -22.12 1.21
C ILE A 190 -5.93 -21.62 2.32
N ALA A 191 -4.71 -21.24 1.95
CA ALA A 191 -3.73 -20.70 2.89
C ALA A 191 -4.20 -19.37 3.51
N MET A 192 -4.71 -18.44 2.71
CA MET A 192 -5.14 -17.12 3.19
C MET A 192 -6.34 -17.25 4.14
N THR A 193 -7.35 -18.05 3.80
CA THR A 193 -8.49 -18.32 4.69
C THR A 193 -8.04 -18.98 5.99
N ALA A 194 -7.22 -20.04 5.96
CA ALA A 194 -6.73 -20.68 7.18
C ALA A 194 -5.83 -19.77 8.04
N CYS A 195 -5.01 -18.92 7.42
CA CYS A 195 -4.17 -17.95 8.12
C CYS A 195 -4.94 -16.71 8.61
N GLY A 196 -6.12 -16.41 8.04
CA GLY A 196 -7.05 -15.43 8.58
C GLY A 196 -7.84 -15.99 9.76
N HIS A 197 -8.51 -17.12 9.55
CA HIS A 197 -9.49 -17.70 10.47
C HIS A 197 -8.89 -18.52 11.63
N THR A 198 -7.56 -18.53 11.83
CA THR A 198 -6.98 -18.87 13.14
C THR A 198 -7.33 -17.81 14.20
N LEU A 199 -7.61 -16.56 13.81
CA LEU A 199 -8.02 -15.49 14.72
C LEU A 199 -9.48 -15.09 14.49
N GLY A 200 -10.20 -14.88 15.59
CA GLY A 200 -11.56 -14.37 15.56
C GLY A 200 -12.64 -15.42 15.34
N GLY A 201 -13.73 -15.00 14.70
CA GLY A 201 -14.98 -15.74 14.64
C GLY A 201 -16.15 -14.89 14.15
N VAL A 202 -17.36 -15.43 14.28
CA VAL A 202 -18.61 -14.87 13.72
C VAL A 202 -19.55 -14.37 14.81
N HIS A 203 -20.06 -13.14 14.65
CA HIS A 203 -21.12 -12.57 15.49
C HIS A 203 -22.52 -12.98 14.99
N ALA A 204 -23.34 -13.54 15.88
CA ALA A 204 -24.71 -13.98 15.56
C ALA A 204 -25.67 -12.82 15.27
N GLY A 205 -25.37 -11.61 15.74
CA GLY A 205 -26.14 -10.40 15.44
C GLY A 205 -26.01 -9.97 13.97
N ASP A 206 -24.80 -10.08 13.42
CA ASP A 206 -24.51 -9.75 12.02
C ASP A 206 -24.84 -10.92 11.08
N PHE A 207 -24.58 -12.17 11.52
CA PHE A 207 -24.74 -13.38 10.72
C PHE A 207 -25.58 -14.48 11.40
N PRO A 208 -26.89 -14.24 11.66
CA PRO A 208 -27.78 -15.17 12.38
C PRO A 208 -28.03 -16.52 11.67
N ASN A 209 -27.68 -16.61 10.38
CA ASN A 209 -27.76 -17.84 9.57
C ASN A 209 -26.48 -18.69 9.63
N ILE A 210 -25.48 -18.27 10.41
CA ILE A 210 -24.18 -18.93 10.59
C ILE A 210 -24.02 -19.31 12.07
N VAL A 211 -24.20 -18.33 12.97
CA VAL A 211 -24.29 -18.54 14.42
C VAL A 211 -25.67 -18.07 14.87
N ALA A 212 -26.39 -18.89 15.64
CA ALA A 212 -27.72 -18.51 16.14
C ALA A 212 -27.64 -17.60 17.37
N VAL A 213 -28.50 -16.57 17.41
CA VAL A 213 -28.60 -15.64 18.54
C VAL A 213 -29.01 -16.39 19.81
N GLY A 214 -28.30 -16.12 20.91
CA GLY A 214 -28.49 -16.72 22.22
C GLY A 214 -27.83 -18.09 22.41
N THR A 215 -27.13 -18.66 21.42
CA THR A 215 -26.52 -20.00 21.55
C THR A 215 -25.05 -20.00 21.96
N GLN A 216 -24.37 -18.85 21.90
CA GLN A 216 -22.94 -18.72 22.23
C GLN A 216 -22.66 -17.58 23.23
N PRO A 217 -21.60 -17.65 24.06
CA PRO A 217 -21.21 -16.55 24.93
C PRO A 217 -20.93 -15.26 24.14
N ASN A 218 -21.54 -14.16 24.57
CA ASN A 218 -21.49 -12.86 23.88
C ASN A 218 -22.00 -12.88 22.42
N ASP A 219 -22.83 -13.86 22.05
CA ASP A 219 -23.33 -14.04 20.67
C ASP A 219 -22.22 -14.12 19.62
N PHE A 220 -21.09 -14.75 19.98
CA PHE A 220 -19.89 -14.88 19.15
C PHE A 220 -19.33 -16.30 19.19
N GLN A 221 -19.10 -16.90 18.02
CA GLN A 221 -18.45 -18.21 17.88
C GLN A 221 -17.07 -18.06 17.25
N LEU A 222 -16.02 -18.54 17.93
CA LEU A 222 -14.68 -18.66 17.36
C LEU A 222 -14.67 -19.56 16.12
N PHE A 223 -13.76 -19.29 15.18
CA PHE A 223 -13.46 -20.21 14.09
C PHE A 223 -12.74 -21.48 14.59
N ASP A 224 -11.79 -21.37 15.54
CA ASP A 224 -11.25 -22.56 16.23
C ASP A 224 -11.60 -22.63 17.73
N THR A 225 -10.64 -22.93 18.60
CA THR A 225 -10.83 -23.01 20.06
C THR A 225 -9.81 -22.17 20.85
N THR A 226 -9.12 -21.26 20.17
CA THR A 226 -8.04 -20.43 20.71
C THR A 226 -8.31 -18.94 20.51
N THR A 227 -7.38 -18.10 20.97
CA THR A 227 -7.27 -16.69 20.57
C THR A 227 -5.79 -16.38 20.27
N ALA A 228 -5.12 -17.33 19.62
CA ALA A 228 -3.69 -17.31 19.32
C ALA A 228 -3.52 -17.61 17.83
N PHE A 229 -2.47 -17.07 17.21
CA PHE A 229 -2.18 -17.36 15.81
C PHE A 229 -1.45 -18.71 15.74
N ASP A 230 -2.22 -19.79 15.61
CA ASP A 230 -1.71 -21.16 15.56
C ASP A 230 -2.49 -22.04 14.56
N ASN A 231 -2.08 -23.29 14.39
CA ASN A 231 -2.65 -24.15 13.35
C ASN A 231 -3.86 -25.00 13.79
N GLN A 232 -4.56 -24.65 14.87
CA GLN A 232 -5.77 -25.35 15.33
C GLN A 232 -6.87 -25.39 14.26
N ILE A 233 -7.15 -24.29 13.55
CA ILE A 233 -8.10 -24.29 12.42
C ILE A 233 -7.88 -25.46 11.44
N ALA A 234 -6.63 -25.67 11.00
CA ALA A 234 -6.26 -26.79 10.13
C ALA A 234 -6.31 -28.15 10.84
N VAL A 235 -5.78 -28.24 12.06
CA VAL A 235 -5.71 -29.49 12.84
C VAL A 235 -7.10 -30.01 13.22
N ARG A 236 -8.05 -29.13 13.54
CA ARG A 236 -9.39 -29.51 14.01
C ARG A 236 -10.29 -29.97 12.86
N TYR A 237 -10.32 -29.20 11.76
CA TYR A 237 -11.03 -29.54 10.53
C TYR A 237 -10.61 -30.92 10.00
N ILE A 238 -9.30 -31.13 9.80
CA ILE A 238 -8.76 -32.37 9.22
C ILE A 238 -8.99 -33.60 10.12
N ASN A 239 -8.99 -33.43 11.44
CA ASN A 239 -9.28 -34.54 12.38
C ASN A 239 -10.79 -34.75 12.64
N GLY A 240 -11.68 -33.98 11.99
CA GLY A 240 -13.13 -34.14 12.12
C GLY A 240 -13.71 -33.80 13.50
N ASN A 241 -12.99 -33.02 14.31
CA ASN A 241 -13.43 -32.52 15.62
C ASN A 241 -13.61 -30.99 15.56
N ASP A 242 -14.23 -30.53 14.48
CA ASP A 242 -14.28 -29.12 14.15
C ASP A 242 -15.33 -28.34 14.93
N THR A 243 -15.10 -27.05 15.08
CA THR A 243 -15.96 -26.07 15.75
C THR A 243 -16.17 -24.80 14.92
N ASP A 244 -15.52 -24.70 13.76
CA ASP A 244 -15.66 -23.55 12.87
C ASP A 244 -17.13 -23.33 12.43
N ALA A 245 -17.62 -22.13 12.71
CA ALA A 245 -18.95 -21.69 12.30
C ALA A 245 -19.11 -21.65 10.76
N LEU A 246 -18.02 -21.52 10.00
CA LEU A 246 -18.01 -21.49 8.53
C LEU A 246 -17.71 -22.87 7.88
N ALA A 247 -17.42 -23.91 8.67
CA ALA A 247 -17.33 -25.28 8.19
C ALA A 247 -18.55 -26.12 8.58
N VAL A 248 -19.01 -26.00 9.83
CA VAL A 248 -19.98 -26.91 10.43
C VAL A 248 -21.17 -26.21 11.11
N GLY A 249 -22.30 -26.91 11.19
CA GLY A 249 -23.46 -26.49 11.96
C GLY A 249 -24.55 -25.82 11.11
N ILE A 250 -24.99 -24.62 11.54
CA ILE A 250 -26.12 -23.92 10.91
C ILE A 250 -25.75 -23.37 9.53
N SER A 251 -24.49 -22.97 9.34
CA SER A 251 -23.91 -22.58 8.04
C SER A 251 -24.09 -23.66 6.98
N THR A 252 -23.80 -24.92 7.31
CA THR A 252 -23.96 -26.07 6.39
C THR A 252 -25.43 -26.25 5.98
N ALA A 253 -26.37 -26.03 6.91
CA ALA A 253 -27.80 -26.12 6.64
C ALA A 253 -28.37 -24.88 5.90
N SER A 254 -27.69 -23.73 5.97
CA SER A 254 -28.12 -22.47 5.35
C SER A 254 -27.37 -22.13 4.05
N GLY A 255 -26.42 -22.97 3.61
CA GLY A 255 -25.59 -22.75 2.42
C GLY A 255 -24.56 -21.63 2.59
N ARG A 256 -24.01 -21.48 3.80
CA ARG A 256 -23.05 -20.42 4.19
C ARG A 256 -21.75 -20.99 4.79
N ASN A 257 -21.42 -22.22 4.46
CA ASN A 257 -20.23 -22.91 4.93
C ASN A 257 -19.03 -22.64 4.00
N SER A 258 -18.57 -21.38 3.99
CA SER A 258 -17.48 -20.89 3.12
C SER A 258 -16.18 -21.64 3.32
N ASP A 259 -15.81 -21.93 4.57
CA ASP A 259 -14.51 -22.52 4.90
C ASP A 259 -14.46 -23.99 4.49
N PHE A 260 -15.57 -24.72 4.67
CA PHE A 260 -15.72 -26.04 4.06
C PHE A 260 -15.60 -25.96 2.51
N ALA A 261 -16.22 -24.96 1.88
CA ALA A 261 -16.15 -24.79 0.43
C ALA A 261 -14.73 -24.41 -0.07
N VAL A 262 -13.97 -23.61 0.69
CA VAL A 262 -12.58 -23.25 0.41
C VAL A 262 -11.64 -24.43 0.67
N PHE A 263 -11.65 -24.99 1.88
CA PHE A 263 -10.72 -26.04 2.31
C PHE A 263 -10.84 -27.34 1.50
N THR A 264 -12.04 -27.65 0.95
CA THR A 264 -12.22 -28.80 0.05
C THR A 264 -11.79 -28.57 -1.40
N ALA A 265 -11.42 -27.35 -1.80
CA ALA A 265 -11.17 -27.01 -3.21
C ALA A 265 -10.01 -27.78 -3.86
N ASP A 266 -8.99 -28.16 -3.07
CA ASP A 266 -7.89 -29.02 -3.52
C ASP A 266 -7.98 -30.46 -2.99
N LYS A 267 -9.16 -30.85 -2.47
CA LYS A 267 -9.43 -32.11 -1.74
C LYS A 267 -8.66 -32.20 -0.40
N ASN A 268 -8.60 -31.08 0.31
CA ASN A 268 -7.96 -30.88 1.63
C ASN A 268 -6.42 -31.02 1.63
N VAL A 269 -5.74 -31.02 0.49
CA VAL A 269 -4.29 -31.30 0.40
C VAL A 269 -3.46 -30.23 1.10
N THR A 270 -3.75 -28.96 0.85
CA THR A 270 -3.07 -27.81 1.46
C THR A 270 -3.34 -27.74 2.96
N LEU A 271 -4.61 -27.86 3.37
CA LEU A 271 -4.97 -27.80 4.79
C LEU A 271 -4.40 -29.00 5.57
N GLN A 272 -4.35 -30.20 4.95
CA GLN A 272 -3.67 -31.37 5.51
C GLN A 272 -2.16 -31.12 5.71
N ALA A 273 -1.49 -30.37 4.83
CA ALA A 273 -0.10 -29.96 5.05
C ALA A 273 0.04 -28.93 6.17
N MET A 274 -0.92 -28.00 6.29
CA MET A 274 -0.99 -26.98 7.34
C MET A 274 -1.31 -27.54 8.75
N THR A 275 -1.67 -28.83 8.88
CA THR A 275 -1.68 -29.49 10.21
C THR A 275 -0.28 -29.61 10.84
N ASN A 276 0.79 -29.33 10.08
CA ASN A 276 2.13 -29.13 10.62
C ASN A 276 2.37 -27.63 10.91
N THR A 277 2.71 -27.29 12.15
CA THR A 277 2.90 -25.90 12.61
C THR A 277 4.03 -25.15 11.90
N ALA A 278 5.09 -25.84 11.44
CA ALA A 278 6.15 -25.21 10.66
C ALA A 278 5.69 -24.90 9.22
N THR A 279 4.94 -25.81 8.59
CA THR A 279 4.29 -25.57 7.30
C THR A 279 3.30 -24.41 7.41
N PHE A 280 2.42 -24.43 8.41
CA PHE A 280 1.46 -23.36 8.68
C PHE A 280 2.16 -22.01 8.81
N ASN A 281 3.14 -21.87 9.70
CA ASN A 281 3.88 -20.62 9.86
C ASN A 281 4.58 -20.18 8.58
N SER A 282 5.19 -21.09 7.82
CA SER A 282 5.83 -20.76 6.54
C SER A 282 4.84 -20.29 5.48
N MET A 283 3.67 -20.92 5.38
CA MET A 283 2.62 -20.52 4.42
C MET A 283 1.98 -19.21 4.84
N CYS A 284 1.63 -19.03 6.12
CA CYS A 284 1.09 -17.78 6.66
C CYS A 284 2.06 -16.60 6.49
N THR A 285 3.37 -16.83 6.66
CA THR A 285 4.40 -15.81 6.37
C THR A 285 4.32 -15.35 4.92
N SER A 286 4.29 -16.29 3.97
CA SER A 286 4.30 -15.97 2.54
C SER A 286 2.98 -15.38 2.04
N ILE A 287 1.83 -15.92 2.47
CA ILE A 287 0.53 -15.50 1.94
C ILE A 287 0.07 -14.17 2.53
N LEU A 288 0.31 -13.92 3.83
CA LEU A 288 -0.05 -12.64 4.45
C LEU A 288 0.93 -11.54 4.06
N GLN A 289 2.22 -11.84 3.77
CA GLN A 289 3.10 -10.88 3.11
C GLN A 289 2.54 -10.48 1.74
N ARG A 290 2.23 -11.45 0.87
CA ARG A 290 1.67 -11.16 -0.46
C ARG A 290 0.36 -10.38 -0.36
N MET A 291 -0.53 -10.73 0.57
CA MET A 291 -1.76 -10.00 0.84
C MET A 291 -1.49 -8.51 1.15
N ILE A 292 -0.52 -8.20 2.01
CA ILE A 292 -0.23 -6.79 2.34
C ILE A 292 0.63 -6.07 1.29
N GLU A 293 1.34 -6.81 0.43
CA GLU A 293 2.12 -6.26 -0.69
C GLU A 293 1.31 -6.16 -2.00
N THR A 294 0.05 -6.62 -2.03
CA THR A 294 -0.88 -6.33 -3.13
C THR A 294 -1.25 -4.86 -3.13
N VAL A 295 -0.78 -4.13 -4.14
CA VAL A 295 -0.98 -2.68 -4.34
C VAL A 295 -1.14 -2.36 -5.83
N PRO A 296 -1.67 -1.19 -6.22
CA PRO A 296 -1.66 -0.74 -7.61
C PRO A 296 -0.23 -0.74 -8.21
N PRO A 297 -0.02 -1.17 -9.47
CA PRO A 297 1.33 -1.30 -10.06
C PRO A 297 2.17 -0.02 -10.15
N THR A 298 1.54 1.15 -9.95
CA THR A 298 2.21 2.46 -9.86
C THR A 298 2.79 2.76 -8.48
N VAL A 299 2.49 1.94 -7.45
CA VAL A 299 2.95 2.10 -6.07
C VAL A 299 4.27 1.34 -5.87
N ALA A 300 5.38 2.08 -5.84
CA ALA A 300 6.70 1.53 -5.54
C ALA A 300 6.89 1.37 -4.02
N LEU A 301 6.67 0.16 -3.51
CA LEU A 301 6.92 -0.19 -2.10
C LEU A 301 8.41 -0.13 -1.75
N SER A 302 8.71 0.21 -0.49
CA SER A 302 10.07 0.27 0.07
C SER A 302 10.75 -1.10 0.12
N ASP A 303 12.01 -1.16 0.56
CA ASP A 303 12.56 -2.40 1.08
C ASP A 303 11.83 -2.89 2.34
N ILE A 304 11.99 -4.18 2.65
CA ILE A 304 11.40 -4.80 3.85
C ILE A 304 11.92 -4.07 5.08
N ILE A 305 11.00 -3.57 5.90
CA ILE A 305 11.30 -2.69 7.03
C ILE A 305 12.02 -3.51 8.11
N ALA A 306 13.30 -3.22 8.29
CA ALA A 306 14.12 -3.74 9.36
C ALA A 306 14.33 -2.66 10.44
N PRO A 307 14.38 -3.02 11.73
CA PRO A 307 14.53 -2.05 12.80
C PRO A 307 15.91 -1.38 12.75
N TYR A 308 15.96 -0.06 12.78
CA TYR A 308 17.24 0.67 12.76
C TYR A 308 18.10 0.32 13.99
N GLU A 309 19.35 -0.07 13.74
CA GLU A 309 20.37 -0.30 14.77
C GLU A 309 20.67 0.99 15.57
N VAL A 310 20.71 2.13 14.85
CA VAL A 310 20.78 3.50 15.39
C VAL A 310 19.93 4.41 14.52
N LYS A 311 19.06 5.23 15.13
CA LYS A 311 18.17 6.18 14.45
C LYS A 311 18.13 7.51 15.21
N PRO A 312 18.43 8.66 14.58
CA PRO A 312 18.14 9.97 15.16
C PRO A 312 16.63 10.21 15.28
N SER A 313 16.21 10.89 16.34
CA SER A 313 14.80 11.29 16.53
C SER A 313 14.71 12.68 17.17
N GLY A 314 13.63 13.41 16.89
CA GLY A 314 13.37 14.73 17.47
C GLY A 314 14.45 15.78 17.24
N LEU A 315 15.25 15.67 16.16
CA LEU A 315 16.34 16.62 15.89
C LEU A 315 15.80 18.04 15.68
N GLN A 316 16.38 18.99 16.41
CA GLN A 316 16.06 20.41 16.32
C GLN A 316 17.33 21.26 16.43
N LEU A 317 17.45 22.22 15.51
CA LEU A 317 18.31 23.39 15.69
C LEU A 317 17.43 24.55 16.19
N THR A 318 17.94 25.38 17.10
CA THR A 318 17.25 26.60 17.58
C THR A 318 18.25 27.75 17.62
N LEU A 319 17.98 28.85 16.94
CA LEU A 319 18.84 30.03 16.95
C LEU A 319 18.67 30.77 18.28
N LEU A 320 19.75 30.98 19.02
CA LEU A 320 19.69 31.71 20.28
C LEU A 320 19.69 33.22 20.05
N ALA A 321 19.20 33.96 21.05
CA ALA A 321 19.17 35.42 21.03
C ALA A 321 20.57 36.02 20.76
N GLY A 322 20.62 37.18 20.10
CA GLY A 322 21.86 37.75 19.55
C GLY A 322 22.48 36.98 18.36
N GLY A 323 21.98 35.78 18.01
CA GLY A 323 22.31 35.09 16.78
C GLY A 323 23.72 34.51 16.68
N THR A 324 24.49 34.46 17.78
CA THR A 324 25.88 33.97 17.80
C THR A 324 26.01 32.46 18.03
N GLN A 325 24.94 31.83 18.54
CA GLN A 325 24.90 30.40 18.88
C GLN A 325 23.60 29.78 18.37
N ILE A 326 23.66 28.49 18.06
CA ILE A 326 22.52 27.61 17.80
C ILE A 326 22.55 26.51 18.86
N THR A 327 21.42 26.21 19.50
CA THR A 327 21.26 24.96 20.26
C THR A 327 20.95 23.84 19.28
N PHE A 328 21.77 22.80 19.26
CA PHE A 328 21.47 21.52 18.61
C PHE A 328 21.03 20.52 19.68
N SER A 329 19.84 19.98 19.51
CA SER A 329 19.23 19.03 20.44
C SER A 329 18.44 17.94 19.71
N GLY A 330 18.22 16.83 20.40
CA GLY A 330 17.43 15.71 19.90
C GLY A 330 17.76 14.44 20.66
N GLU A 331 17.40 13.29 20.09
CA GLU A 331 17.68 11.98 20.67
C GLU A 331 18.34 11.04 19.66
N ILE A 332 19.13 10.11 20.17
CA ILE A 332 19.62 8.96 19.41
C ILE A 332 18.95 7.70 19.98
N ARG A 333 18.08 7.07 19.19
CA ARG A 333 17.51 5.75 19.49
C ARG A 333 18.52 4.67 19.08
N VAL A 334 18.81 3.73 19.98
CA VAL A 334 19.74 2.61 19.74
C VAL A 334 19.03 1.30 20.03
N ARG A 335 19.11 0.35 19.11
CA ARG A 335 18.62 -1.04 19.30
C ARG A 335 19.51 -1.75 20.33
N THR A 336 18.90 -2.32 21.37
CA THR A 336 19.60 -2.96 22.51
C THR A 336 19.37 -4.46 22.61
N THR A 337 18.49 -5.03 21.78
CA THR A 337 18.19 -6.48 21.67
C THR A 337 19.43 -7.38 21.62
N SER A 338 20.48 -6.92 20.94
CA SER A 338 21.75 -7.64 20.75
C SER A 338 22.94 -7.01 21.51
N ARG A 339 22.75 -5.92 22.26
CA ARG A 339 23.85 -5.16 22.88
C ARG A 339 23.49 -4.45 24.19
N THR A 340 24.35 -4.59 25.20
CA THR A 340 24.30 -3.75 26.42
C THR A 340 25.16 -2.50 26.24
N VAL A 341 24.52 -1.34 26.10
CA VAL A 341 25.17 -0.04 25.87
C VAL A 341 25.65 0.58 27.19
N SER A 342 26.88 1.11 27.21
CA SER A 342 27.46 1.83 28.35
C SER A 342 27.44 3.35 28.17
N SER A 343 27.60 3.84 26.94
CA SER A 343 27.45 5.27 26.59
C SER A 343 27.23 5.45 25.09
N VAL A 344 26.58 6.56 24.73
CA VAL A 344 26.41 7.01 23.34
C VAL A 344 26.94 8.45 23.22
N GLN A 345 27.62 8.75 22.11
CA GLN A 345 28.17 10.07 21.80
C GLN A 345 27.98 10.37 20.31
N LEU A 346 27.93 11.64 19.92
CA LEU A 346 27.90 12.07 18.52
C LEU A 346 29.21 12.76 18.18
N ASN A 347 29.81 12.44 17.04
CA ASN A 347 30.93 13.20 16.46
C ASN A 347 30.42 13.96 15.24
N TYR A 348 30.45 15.29 15.28
CA TYR A 348 29.82 16.13 14.25
C TYR A 348 30.81 16.88 13.36
N ILE A 349 30.35 17.15 12.13
CA ILE A 349 31.02 17.92 11.09
C ILE A 349 30.30 19.27 10.96
N ASP A 350 31.07 20.35 10.96
CA ASP A 350 30.57 21.71 10.78
C ASP A 350 30.14 21.96 9.33
N ARG A 351 29.42 23.06 9.07
CA ARG A 351 28.89 23.36 7.73
C ARG A 351 29.95 23.53 6.62
N ASN A 352 31.22 23.64 7.00
CA ASN A 352 32.36 23.88 6.12
C ASN A 352 33.14 22.59 5.85
N GLY A 353 32.71 21.45 6.41
CA GLY A 353 33.37 20.15 6.29
C GLY A 353 34.48 19.90 7.34
N ALA A 354 34.63 20.78 8.34
CA ALA A 354 35.61 20.61 9.41
C ALA A 354 35.02 19.82 10.59
N THR A 355 35.87 19.13 11.35
CA THR A 355 35.44 18.42 12.57
C THR A 355 35.00 19.41 13.64
N GLY A 356 33.71 19.47 13.95
CA GLY A 356 33.14 20.41 14.93
C GLY A 356 33.30 19.94 16.39
N GLY A 357 33.39 18.63 16.62
CA GLY A 357 33.69 18.05 17.93
C GLY A 357 32.80 16.87 18.32
N THR A 358 32.80 16.55 19.63
CA THR A 358 32.07 15.43 20.23
C THR A 358 30.99 15.93 21.19
N ILE A 359 29.81 15.32 21.13
CA ILE A 359 28.63 15.63 21.94
C ILE A 359 28.30 14.39 22.80
N SER A 360 28.27 14.55 24.11
CA SER A 360 27.82 13.50 25.04
C SER A 360 26.30 13.44 25.12
N THR A 361 25.75 12.23 25.29
CA THR A 361 24.31 12.01 25.49
C THR A 361 23.99 11.53 26.91
N THR A 362 22.70 11.53 27.27
CA THR A 362 22.15 10.94 28.49
C THR A 362 20.97 10.03 28.16
N LEU A 363 20.82 8.91 28.86
CA LEU A 363 19.68 7.99 28.69
C LEU A 363 18.36 8.70 29.07
N SER A 364 17.45 8.85 28.10
CA SER A 364 16.11 9.44 28.29
C SER A 364 15.07 8.40 28.71
N GLY A 365 15.12 7.20 28.11
CA GLY A 365 14.11 6.17 28.29
C GLY A 365 14.39 4.90 27.48
N THR A 366 13.50 3.92 27.61
CA THR A 366 13.56 2.62 26.92
C THR A 366 12.20 2.21 26.35
N ALA A 367 12.22 1.43 25.28
CA ALA A 367 11.03 0.92 24.61
C ALA A 367 11.23 -0.54 24.17
N ASN A 368 10.15 -1.26 23.92
CA ASN A 368 10.20 -2.62 23.38
C ASN A 368 9.17 -2.80 22.27
N GLY A 369 9.57 -3.52 21.24
CA GLY A 369 8.68 -4.09 20.24
C GLY A 369 8.27 -5.52 20.59
N PHE A 370 7.74 -6.26 19.61
CA PHE A 370 7.40 -7.68 19.81
C PHE A 370 8.64 -8.58 19.99
N ASP A 371 9.73 -8.30 19.25
CA ASP A 371 10.97 -9.09 19.27
C ASP A 371 12.21 -8.26 19.69
N ASP A 372 12.04 -6.96 19.90
CA ASP A 372 13.12 -6.00 19.98
C ASP A 372 13.04 -5.08 21.21
N SER A 373 14.19 -4.55 21.63
CA SER A 373 14.30 -3.54 22.68
C SER A 373 15.19 -2.38 22.23
N PHE A 374 14.88 -1.19 22.74
CA PHE A 374 15.51 0.07 22.34
C PHE A 374 15.79 0.95 23.57
N SER A 375 16.86 1.73 23.49
CA SER A 375 17.20 2.79 24.45
C SER A 375 17.37 4.12 23.73
N PHE A 376 16.85 5.19 24.31
CA PHE A 376 16.89 6.55 23.76
C PHE A 376 17.89 7.41 24.52
N TYR A 377 18.73 8.14 23.79
CA TYR A 377 19.84 8.93 24.33
C TYR A 377 19.73 10.38 23.89
N GLY A 378 19.10 11.20 24.73
CA GLY A 378 18.92 12.63 24.50
C GLY A 378 20.21 13.44 24.63
N PHE A 379 20.27 14.57 23.92
CA PHE A 379 21.33 15.57 24.02
C PHE A 379 20.80 16.99 23.75
N SER A 380 21.52 17.98 24.27
CA SER A 380 21.32 19.40 23.94
C SER A 380 22.64 20.15 24.16
N VAL A 381 23.12 20.85 23.15
CA VAL A 381 24.41 21.56 23.17
C VAL A 381 24.35 22.83 22.34
N ASN A 382 25.09 23.86 22.74
CA ASN A 382 25.22 25.09 21.93
C ASN A 382 26.47 25.01 21.05
N ILE A 383 26.30 25.32 19.77
CA ILE A 383 27.35 25.42 18.75
C ILE A 383 27.38 26.83 18.14
N PRO A 384 28.51 27.34 17.62
CA PRO A 384 28.56 28.67 17.01
C PRO A 384 27.67 28.74 15.75
N SER A 385 26.88 29.79 15.60
CA SER A 385 25.94 29.92 14.46
C SER A 385 26.62 30.09 13.10
N THR A 386 27.89 30.48 13.10
CA THR A 386 28.73 30.72 11.92
C THR A 386 29.27 29.43 11.30
N THR A 387 29.73 28.48 12.12
CA THR A 387 30.24 27.16 11.72
C THR A 387 29.18 26.07 11.77
N SER A 388 28.28 26.11 12.76
CA SER A 388 27.08 25.28 12.82
C SER A 388 27.38 23.77 12.65
N ILE A 389 26.48 23.02 12.02
CA ILE A 389 26.56 21.58 11.77
C ILE A 389 25.97 21.25 10.39
N SER A 390 26.52 20.25 9.69
CA SER A 390 25.92 19.66 8.48
C SER A 390 25.66 18.15 8.57
N SER A 391 26.43 17.44 9.39
CA SER A 391 26.22 16.00 9.62
C SER A 391 26.91 15.51 10.89
N PHE A 392 26.59 14.30 11.32
CA PHE A 392 27.26 13.63 12.43
C PHE A 392 27.37 12.11 12.25
N THR A 393 28.19 11.48 13.07
CA THR A 393 28.28 10.02 13.25
C THR A 393 27.99 9.69 14.70
N VAL A 394 27.43 8.50 14.97
CA VAL A 394 27.10 8.06 16.33
C VAL A 394 28.11 7.02 16.80
N VAL A 395 28.67 7.22 17.98
CA VAL A 395 29.57 6.28 18.65
C VAL A 395 28.81 5.62 19.80
N VAL A 396 28.67 4.29 19.75
CA VAL A 396 28.02 3.46 20.78
C VAL A 396 29.08 2.58 21.44
N ASN A 397 29.32 2.81 22.72
CA ASN A 397 30.19 1.97 23.54
C ASN A 397 29.35 0.91 24.26
N THR A 398 29.84 -0.33 24.35
CA THR A 398 29.18 -1.40 25.12
C THR A 398 29.78 -1.54 26.51
N VAL A 399 29.06 -2.23 27.41
CA VAL A 399 29.57 -2.58 28.75
C VAL A 399 30.75 -3.56 28.68
N GLY A 400 30.88 -4.31 27.57
CA GLY A 400 32.03 -5.18 27.28
C GLY A 400 33.30 -4.45 26.80
N GLY A 401 33.28 -3.11 26.70
CA GLY A 401 34.43 -2.32 26.23
C GLY A 401 34.59 -2.23 24.71
N SER A 402 33.62 -2.73 23.93
CA SER A 402 33.62 -2.60 22.46
C SER A 402 32.98 -1.29 22.02
N THR A 403 33.62 -0.58 21.10
CA THR A 403 33.07 0.62 20.45
C THR A 403 32.56 0.29 19.04
N GLN A 404 31.35 0.75 18.71
CA GLN A 404 30.78 0.71 17.37
C GLN A 404 30.53 2.15 16.89
N THR A 405 30.92 2.47 15.66
CA THR A 405 30.64 3.78 15.04
C THR A 405 29.67 3.60 13.89
N PHE A 406 28.51 4.24 13.99
CA PHE A 406 27.46 4.24 12.99
C PHE A 406 27.58 5.49 12.13
N THR A 407 27.80 5.27 10.83
CA THR A 407 28.14 6.30 9.84
C THR A 407 27.04 6.56 8.83
N ASN A 408 25.82 6.04 9.04
CA ASN A 408 24.69 6.16 8.13
C ASN A 408 25.06 5.76 6.69
N ASN A 409 25.48 4.50 6.51
CA ASN A 409 26.03 3.95 5.26
C ASN A 409 27.22 4.72 4.66
N GLY A 410 27.94 5.49 5.48
CA GLY A 410 29.13 6.26 5.10
C GLY A 410 28.87 7.75 4.82
N GLY A 411 27.61 8.18 4.64
CA GLY A 411 27.27 9.59 4.39
C GLY A 411 27.27 10.48 5.64
N GLY A 412 27.22 9.87 6.83
CA GLY A 412 26.85 10.56 8.08
C GLY A 412 25.34 10.81 8.17
N PHE A 413 24.83 10.98 9.38
CA PHE A 413 23.44 11.42 9.60
C PHE A 413 23.36 12.92 9.23
N PRO A 414 22.58 13.32 8.21
CA PRO A 414 22.58 14.69 7.73
C PRO A 414 21.72 15.61 8.62
N ILE A 415 22.04 16.90 8.63
CA ILE A 415 21.19 17.94 9.21
C ILE A 415 21.39 19.26 8.47
N SER A 416 20.31 19.96 8.12
CA SER A 416 20.38 21.28 7.49
C SER A 416 20.20 22.37 8.54
N ASP A 417 21.08 23.37 8.50
CA ASP A 417 20.94 24.63 9.21
C ASP A 417 20.50 25.77 8.28
N SER A 418 20.10 25.49 7.04
CA SER A 418 19.80 26.53 6.03
C SER A 418 18.42 27.15 6.22
N VAL A 419 17.46 26.35 6.71
CA VAL A 419 16.12 26.75 7.16
C VAL A 419 15.92 26.10 8.52
N ILE A 420 15.54 26.85 9.54
CA ILE A 420 15.39 26.35 10.91
C ILE A 420 14.11 26.92 11.53
N VAL A 421 13.12 26.08 11.80
CA VAL A 421 11.91 26.48 12.52
C VAL A 421 12.25 26.84 13.96
N GLN A 422 11.88 28.05 14.37
CA GLN A 422 12.09 28.55 15.72
C GLN A 422 10.88 28.19 16.57
N THR A 423 10.83 26.94 17.02
CA THR A 423 9.73 26.42 17.86
C THR A 423 9.41 27.30 19.07
N PRO A 424 10.38 27.88 19.83
CA PRO A 424 10.06 28.76 20.96
C PRO A 424 9.48 30.13 20.56
N GLN A 425 9.79 30.61 19.35
CA GLN A 425 9.30 31.87 18.78
C GLN A 425 7.99 31.68 18.01
N SER A 426 7.63 30.43 17.69
CA SER A 426 6.37 30.04 17.08
C SER A 426 5.30 29.83 18.16
N CYS A 427 4.02 29.95 17.81
CA CYS A 427 2.92 29.79 18.75
C CYS A 427 1.61 29.39 18.08
N TYR A 428 0.70 28.79 18.84
CA TYR A 428 -0.66 28.49 18.42
C TYR A 428 -1.66 29.04 19.44
N SER A 429 -2.57 29.91 19.00
CA SER A 429 -3.50 30.60 19.90
C SER A 429 -4.83 30.88 19.20
N ASN A 430 -5.94 30.47 19.81
CA ASN A 430 -7.32 30.69 19.31
C ASN A 430 -7.53 30.27 17.83
N GLY A 431 -6.95 29.14 17.41
CA GLY A 431 -7.03 28.66 16.03
C GLY A 431 -6.03 29.31 15.05
N ASN A 432 -5.27 30.33 15.48
CA ASN A 432 -4.22 30.93 14.66
C ASN A 432 -2.86 30.32 15.03
N LEU A 433 -2.26 29.58 14.09
CA LEU A 433 -0.86 29.16 14.13
C LEU A 433 0.01 30.31 13.60
N THR A 434 1.07 30.65 14.30
CA THR A 434 2.12 31.56 13.81
C THR A 434 3.48 30.86 13.89
N VAL A 435 4.16 30.77 12.76
CA VAL A 435 5.46 30.09 12.60
C VAL A 435 6.53 31.14 12.37
N VAL A 436 7.63 31.01 13.10
CA VAL A 436 8.86 31.78 12.88
C VAL A 436 9.94 30.82 12.41
N ALA A 437 10.66 31.20 11.35
CA ALA A 437 11.81 30.45 10.84
C ALA A 437 13.04 31.37 10.78
N ALA A 438 14.20 30.84 11.17
CA ALA A 438 15.49 31.45 10.89
C ALA A 438 16.03 30.82 9.61
N VAL A 439 16.20 31.62 8.56
CA VAL A 439 16.72 31.17 7.26
C VAL A 439 18.06 31.85 7.02
N ARG A 440 19.06 31.09 6.61
CA ARG A 440 20.44 31.62 6.55
C ARG A 440 20.57 32.67 5.45
N SER A 441 21.27 33.77 5.71
CA SER A 441 21.33 34.94 4.79
C SER A 441 21.97 34.67 3.41
N ALA A 442 22.48 33.46 3.16
CA ALA A 442 22.96 32.99 1.86
C ALA A 442 21.87 32.27 1.02
N VAL A 443 20.72 31.94 1.62
CA VAL A 443 19.57 31.36 0.93
C VAL A 443 18.78 32.49 0.27
N THR A 444 18.74 32.51 -1.06
CA THR A 444 18.08 33.56 -1.86
C THR A 444 16.74 33.13 -2.45
N THR A 445 16.34 31.86 -2.27
CA THR A 445 15.04 31.34 -2.68
C THR A 445 13.91 31.91 -1.81
N PRO A 446 12.68 32.05 -2.33
CA PRO A 446 11.52 32.40 -1.50
C PRO A 446 11.37 31.44 -0.31
N VAL A 447 10.87 31.96 0.82
CA VAL A 447 10.62 31.18 2.03
C VAL A 447 9.11 31.01 2.19
N SER A 448 8.65 29.78 2.34
CA SER A 448 7.23 29.46 2.53
C SER A 448 7.00 28.66 3.79
N MET A 449 5.94 28.98 4.51
CA MET A 449 5.40 28.20 5.63
C MET A 449 4.50 27.11 5.07
N THR A 450 4.70 25.88 5.51
CA THR A 450 3.91 24.70 5.15
C THR A 450 3.07 24.25 6.33
N VAL A 451 1.81 23.89 6.11
CA VAL A 451 0.91 23.32 7.10
C VAL A 451 0.20 22.11 6.51
N THR A 452 0.14 21.00 7.25
CA THR A 452 -0.77 19.88 7.01
C THR A 452 -1.72 19.81 8.18
N GLN A 453 -3.03 19.82 7.95
CA GLN A 453 -4.04 19.62 9.00
C GLN A 453 -5.00 18.47 8.66
N LYS A 454 -5.41 17.73 9.68
CA LYS A 454 -6.55 16.80 9.59
C LYS A 454 -7.85 17.61 9.55
N VAL A 455 -8.70 17.35 8.57
CA VAL A 455 -10.08 17.84 8.51
C VAL A 455 -11.03 16.65 8.54
N ALA A 456 -12.25 16.82 9.07
CA ALA A 456 -13.29 15.80 8.92
C ALA A 456 -13.59 15.61 7.42
N SER A 457 -13.71 14.36 6.96
CA SER A 457 -13.99 14.11 5.55
C SER A 457 -15.37 14.65 5.17
N THR A 458 -15.39 15.52 4.16
CA THR A 458 -16.61 16.03 3.49
C THR A 458 -16.73 15.52 2.06
N ALA A 459 -15.77 14.71 1.60
CA ALA A 459 -15.80 14.05 0.31
C ALA A 459 -16.74 12.83 0.33
N GLY A 460 -17.40 12.55 -0.79
CA GLY A 460 -18.19 11.32 -0.98
C GLY A 460 -19.66 11.35 -0.53
N SER A 461 -20.19 12.49 -0.05
CA SER A 461 -21.61 12.63 0.34
C SER A 461 -22.54 12.02 -0.73
N PRO A 462 -23.35 10.98 -0.41
CA PRO A 462 -23.86 10.65 0.92
C PRO A 462 -22.97 9.79 1.83
N ILE A 463 -21.91 9.14 1.34
CA ILE A 463 -21.06 8.27 2.16
C ILE A 463 -19.94 9.09 2.81
N VAL A 464 -20.06 9.30 4.13
CA VAL A 464 -19.03 9.97 4.92
C VAL A 464 -18.01 8.95 5.39
N SER A 465 -16.75 9.09 4.95
CA SER A 465 -15.64 8.27 5.45
C SER A 465 -15.37 8.55 6.93
N PRO A 466 -15.11 7.53 7.78
CA PRO A 466 -14.73 7.72 9.18
C PRO A 466 -13.30 8.22 9.37
N LEU A 467 -12.50 8.28 8.29
CA LEU A 467 -11.16 8.85 8.29
C LEU A 467 -11.19 10.39 8.11
N PRO A 468 -10.29 11.13 8.77
CA PRO A 468 -10.06 12.53 8.43
C PRO A 468 -9.20 12.65 7.16
N SER A 469 -9.50 13.61 6.29
CA SER A 469 -8.64 13.93 5.14
C SER A 469 -7.48 14.83 5.57
N LEU A 470 -6.33 14.75 4.88
CA LEU A 470 -5.23 15.70 5.06
C LEU A 470 -5.39 16.87 4.08
N VAL A 471 -5.43 18.09 4.61
CA VAL A 471 -5.38 19.33 3.81
C VAL A 471 -4.02 19.97 3.99
N ASN A 472 -3.31 20.16 2.86
CA ASN A 472 -2.02 20.84 2.80
C ASN A 472 -2.21 22.31 2.39
N ALA A 473 -1.51 23.22 3.06
CA ALA A 473 -1.45 24.63 2.75
C ALA A 473 0.00 25.12 2.71
N SER A 474 0.29 26.03 1.78
CA SER A 474 1.60 26.69 1.65
C SER A 474 1.40 28.18 1.42
N MET A 475 2.21 29.01 2.08
CA MET A 475 2.13 30.47 2.01
C MET A 475 3.49 31.11 2.14
N SER A 476 3.73 32.20 1.40
CA SER A 476 4.99 32.95 1.50
C SER A 476 5.13 33.57 2.90
N MET A 477 6.30 33.44 3.52
CA MET A 477 6.59 34.06 4.81
C MET A 477 7.09 35.50 4.63
N VAL A 478 6.71 36.39 5.55
CA VAL A 478 7.16 37.78 5.58
C VAL A 478 8.58 37.83 6.13
N GLN A 479 9.48 38.52 5.41
CA GLN A 479 10.86 38.73 5.85
C GLN A 479 10.93 39.74 7.00
N GLY A 480 11.70 39.40 8.03
CA GLY A 480 11.91 40.21 9.24
C GLY A 480 13.39 40.56 9.48
N ALA A 481 13.76 40.69 10.74
CA ALA A 481 15.10 41.14 11.16
C ALA A 481 16.20 40.12 10.83
N THR A 482 17.40 40.61 10.53
CA THR A 482 18.62 39.80 10.46
C THR A 482 19.26 39.70 11.85
N ILE A 483 19.55 38.48 12.31
CA ILE A 483 20.10 38.16 13.63
C ILE A 483 21.23 37.15 13.43
N GLY A 484 22.48 37.61 13.62
CA GLY A 484 23.65 36.81 13.26
C GLY A 484 23.71 36.51 11.76
N PRO A 485 24.09 35.29 11.32
CA PRO A 485 24.10 34.89 9.91
C PRO A 485 22.71 34.45 9.38
N TYR A 486 21.62 34.80 10.07
CA TYR A 486 20.25 34.41 9.74
C TYR A 486 19.33 35.62 9.54
N VAL A 487 18.38 35.48 8.63
CA VAL A 487 17.21 36.35 8.49
C VAL A 487 16.01 35.62 9.10
N LEU A 488 15.27 36.29 9.97
CA LEU A 488 14.00 35.76 10.46
C LEU A 488 12.90 35.94 9.42
N TYR A 489 12.02 34.95 9.31
CA TYR A 489 10.80 34.97 8.52
C TYR A 489 9.63 34.58 9.42
N SER A 490 8.45 35.17 9.20
CA SER A 490 7.22 34.80 9.92
C SER A 490 6.03 34.59 8.99
N GLY A 491 5.15 33.66 9.36
CA GLY A 491 3.88 33.39 8.69
C GLY A 491 2.80 33.03 9.69
N SER A 492 1.53 33.25 9.34
CA SER A 492 0.39 32.88 10.18
C SER A 492 -0.70 32.20 9.34
N TYR A 493 -1.36 31.20 9.92
CA TYR A 493 -2.40 30.41 9.26
C TYR A 493 -3.48 29.95 10.25
N SER A 494 -4.74 29.95 9.82
CA SER A 494 -5.85 29.44 10.61
C SER A 494 -5.91 27.92 10.54
N VAL A 495 -5.59 27.25 11.66
CA VAL A 495 -5.61 25.80 11.82
C VAL A 495 -6.80 25.40 12.70
N ALA A 496 -7.63 24.48 12.23
CA ALA A 496 -8.87 24.10 12.92
C ALA A 496 -8.63 23.33 14.24
N SER A 497 -7.54 22.56 14.32
CA SER A 497 -7.12 21.79 15.49
C SER A 497 -5.60 21.71 15.56
N ALA A 498 -5.01 21.98 16.74
CA ALA A 498 -3.59 21.71 16.97
C ALA A 498 -3.26 20.21 17.03
N VAL A 499 -4.22 19.37 17.42
CA VAL A 499 -4.06 17.91 17.50
C VAL A 499 -4.14 17.33 16.09
N GLY A 500 -3.10 16.58 15.70
CA GLY A 500 -2.98 15.96 14.38
C GLY A 500 -2.56 16.92 13.26
N SER A 501 -2.22 18.17 13.57
CA SER A 501 -1.71 19.16 12.60
C SER A 501 -0.20 19.33 12.68
N LYS A 502 0.44 19.31 11.53
CA LYS A 502 1.88 19.45 11.33
C LYS A 502 2.22 20.77 10.64
N TYR A 503 3.37 21.35 10.95
CA TYR A 503 3.84 22.59 10.33
C TYR A 503 5.34 22.56 10.01
N GLY A 504 5.80 23.57 9.27
CA GLY A 504 7.19 23.70 8.86
C GLY A 504 7.47 24.97 8.06
N ALA A 505 8.72 25.12 7.65
CA ALA A 505 9.19 26.12 6.69
C ALA A 505 10.06 25.46 5.62
N VAL A 506 9.98 25.97 4.38
CA VAL A 506 10.73 25.49 3.21
C VAL A 506 11.29 26.67 2.42
N SER A 507 12.44 26.47 1.79
CA SER A 507 13.04 27.39 0.82
C SER A 507 13.96 26.65 -0.14
N GLY A 508 13.58 26.60 -1.42
CA GLY A 508 14.26 25.75 -2.39
C GLY A 508 14.23 24.28 -1.96
N SER A 509 15.40 23.63 -1.95
CA SER A 509 15.58 22.26 -1.44
C SER A 509 15.83 22.18 0.08
N SER A 510 15.87 23.31 0.80
CA SER A 510 16.05 23.33 2.27
C SER A 510 14.71 23.39 2.98
N SER A 511 14.55 22.57 4.03
CA SER A 511 13.32 22.47 4.80
C SER A 511 13.61 22.17 6.28
N ASP A 512 12.72 22.64 7.15
CA ASP A 512 12.56 22.14 8.53
C ASP A 512 11.07 22.02 8.80
N THR A 513 10.57 20.78 8.85
CA THR A 513 9.14 20.44 8.66
C THR A 513 8.65 19.37 9.65
N PHE A 514 7.38 18.99 9.52
CA PHE A 514 6.74 17.91 10.29
C PHE A 514 6.70 18.13 11.82
N LYS A 515 6.80 19.39 12.25
CA LYS A 515 6.69 19.80 13.66
C LYS A 515 5.22 19.76 14.12
N ASP A 516 4.95 19.34 15.34
CA ASP A 516 3.57 19.24 15.87
C ASP A 516 3.06 20.58 16.41
N VAL A 517 1.90 21.03 15.92
CA VAL A 517 1.25 22.27 16.40
C VAL A 517 0.85 22.16 17.88
N SER A 518 0.53 20.96 18.35
CA SER A 518 0.21 20.67 19.77
C SER A 518 1.39 20.85 20.73
N GLY A 519 2.63 20.93 20.24
CA GLY A 519 3.82 21.23 21.04
C GLY A 519 4.06 22.73 21.29
N LEU A 520 3.26 23.61 20.69
CA LEU A 520 3.45 25.07 20.75
C LEU A 520 2.77 25.72 21.96
N GLY A 521 3.42 26.75 22.51
CA GLY A 521 2.80 27.66 23.47
C GLY A 521 1.78 28.61 22.84
N THR A 522 0.96 29.25 23.66
CA THR A 522 -0.06 30.22 23.23
C THR A 522 0.47 31.64 23.01
N VAL A 523 1.76 31.87 23.26
CA VAL A 523 2.46 33.15 23.12
C VAL A 523 3.77 32.92 22.37
N CYS A 524 3.96 33.64 21.27
CA CYS A 524 5.19 33.61 20.48
C CYS A 524 6.29 34.35 21.25
N SER A 525 7.39 33.68 21.60
CA SER A 525 8.54 34.35 22.24
C SER A 525 9.22 35.31 21.25
N THR A 526 9.75 36.43 21.74
CA THR A 526 10.62 37.28 20.92
C THR A 526 12.04 36.69 20.87
N LEU A 527 12.73 36.84 19.73
CA LEU A 527 14.17 36.57 19.65
C LEU A 527 14.92 37.89 19.87
N GLY A 528 15.49 38.08 21.06
CA GLY A 528 16.19 39.31 21.41
C GLY A 528 17.47 39.53 20.61
N ALA A 529 17.83 40.80 20.36
CA ALA A 529 19.10 41.16 19.73
C ALA A 529 20.32 41.01 20.66
N SER A 530 20.10 40.85 21.97
CA SER A 530 21.14 40.62 22.97
C SER A 530 21.49 39.13 23.09
N ALA A 531 22.78 38.79 23.12
CA ALA A 531 23.23 37.42 23.36
C ALA A 531 22.86 36.97 24.81
N PRO A 532 22.32 35.75 25.01
CA PRO A 532 21.88 35.30 26.32
C PRO A 532 23.07 34.83 27.16
N SER A 533 23.20 35.39 28.36
CA SER A 533 23.95 34.76 29.45
C SER A 533 23.19 33.51 29.94
N SER A 534 23.92 32.43 30.23
CA SER A 534 23.35 31.14 30.62
C SER A 534 22.54 31.14 31.93
N THR A 535 21.52 30.28 31.97
CA THR A 535 20.83 29.70 33.17
C THR A 535 19.41 30.24 33.50
N SER A 536 18.41 29.47 33.05
CA SER A 536 17.17 29.05 33.74
C SER A 536 16.08 30.04 34.27
N SER A 537 14.85 29.74 33.80
CA SER A 537 13.58 29.64 34.57
C SER A 537 12.53 30.78 34.64
N SER A 538 11.28 30.32 34.46
CA SER A 538 9.99 30.75 35.07
C SER A 538 9.31 32.09 34.73
N ILE A 539 8.19 31.97 34.00
CA ILE A 539 6.82 32.41 34.34
C ILE A 539 6.65 33.75 35.09
N VAL A 540 5.91 34.71 34.49
CA VAL A 540 4.71 35.35 35.10
C VAL A 540 3.90 36.10 34.03
N SER A 541 2.57 36.02 34.12
CA SER A 541 1.62 36.69 33.22
C SER A 541 1.31 38.12 33.67
N THR A 542 0.96 39.03 32.76
CA THR A 542 -0.02 40.09 33.07
C THR A 542 -0.78 40.56 31.83
N SER A 543 -2.00 41.03 32.05
CA SER A 543 -2.98 41.37 31.01
C SER A 543 -2.96 42.85 30.63
N SER A 544 -3.43 43.16 29.43
CA SER A 544 -4.08 44.43 29.10
C SER A 544 -5.03 44.23 27.93
N SER A 545 -6.23 44.81 28.03
CA SER A 545 -7.32 44.67 27.07
C SER A 545 -7.66 46.01 26.42
N SER A 546 -8.12 46.00 25.17
CA SER A 546 -9.22 46.88 24.73
C SER A 546 -9.69 46.58 23.30
N GLN A 547 -11.02 46.53 23.15
CA GLN A 547 -11.87 47.02 22.05
C GLN A 547 -11.45 46.75 20.58
N LEU A 548 -12.25 45.99 19.84
CA LEU A 548 -13.45 46.44 19.11
C LEU A 548 -13.16 47.48 18.00
N SER A 549 -13.28 47.03 16.75
CA SER A 549 -14.15 47.67 15.75
C SER A 549 -14.47 46.67 14.63
N SER A 550 -15.66 46.80 14.04
CA SER A 550 -16.18 45.93 12.98
C SER A 550 -16.25 46.67 11.64
N SER A 551 -16.13 45.95 10.52
CA SER A 551 -16.90 46.24 9.31
C SER A 551 -17.03 45.01 8.42
N THR A 552 -18.25 44.49 8.31
CA THR A 552 -18.65 43.50 7.29
C THR A 552 -18.77 44.19 5.93
N SER A 553 -18.44 43.53 4.82
CA SER A 553 -19.40 43.25 3.72
C SER A 553 -18.78 42.61 2.47
N SER A 554 -19.31 41.43 2.17
CA SER A 554 -19.25 40.65 0.93
C SER A 554 -19.77 41.40 -0.33
N VAL A 555 -19.51 40.87 -1.54
CA VAL A 555 -20.52 40.33 -2.51
C VAL A 555 -19.91 39.98 -3.89
N VAL A 556 -20.11 38.71 -4.32
CA VAL A 556 -20.55 38.13 -5.64
C VAL A 556 -20.38 39.00 -6.93
N THR A 557 -19.91 38.52 -8.11
CA THR A 557 -20.67 37.69 -9.10
C THR A 557 -19.88 36.95 -10.23
N THR A 558 -20.21 35.67 -10.43
CA THR A 558 -20.54 34.91 -11.67
C THR A 558 -19.86 35.12 -13.06
N SER A 559 -19.14 34.08 -13.51
CA SER A 559 -19.27 33.28 -14.78
C SER A 559 -19.90 33.83 -16.09
N THR A 560 -19.33 33.43 -17.25
CA THR A 560 -20.05 32.83 -18.41
C THR A 560 -19.08 32.17 -19.43
N SER A 561 -19.60 31.45 -20.45
CA SER A 561 -18.85 30.54 -21.34
C SER A 561 -19.25 30.64 -22.84
N SER A 562 -18.50 29.99 -23.74
CA SER A 562 -18.84 29.73 -25.17
C SER A 562 -18.01 28.55 -25.71
N SER A 563 -18.39 27.95 -26.85
CA SER A 563 -17.87 26.65 -27.34
C SER A 563 -17.49 26.62 -28.83
N ALA A 564 -16.72 25.61 -29.26
CA ALA A 564 -16.40 25.26 -30.66
C ALA A 564 -16.27 23.73 -30.84
N THR A 565 -16.38 23.25 -32.09
CA THR A 565 -16.60 21.85 -32.48
C THR A 565 -15.50 20.85 -32.08
N ALA A 566 -15.90 19.60 -31.80
CA ALA A 566 -15.09 18.63 -31.05
C ALA A 566 -14.46 17.49 -31.88
N THR A 567 -13.28 17.06 -31.42
CA THR A 567 -12.70 15.71 -31.56
C THR A 567 -13.65 14.67 -30.94
N PRO A 568 -13.69 13.39 -31.38
CA PRO A 568 -14.41 12.34 -30.65
C PRO A 568 -14.03 12.35 -29.17
N THR A 569 -15.05 12.54 -28.32
CA THR A 569 -14.95 12.76 -26.88
C THR A 569 -15.88 11.76 -26.21
N LEU A 570 -15.39 11.06 -25.19
CA LEU A 570 -16.13 10.05 -24.44
C LEU A 570 -17.49 10.58 -23.94
N GLY A 571 -18.58 9.87 -24.25
CA GLY A 571 -19.92 10.29 -23.84
C GLY A 571 -21.03 9.27 -24.10
N HIS A 572 -22.17 9.47 -23.43
CA HIS A 572 -23.39 8.67 -23.62
C HIS A 572 -23.95 8.89 -25.02
N LYS A 573 -24.08 7.82 -25.79
CA LYS A 573 -24.31 7.90 -27.22
C LYS A 573 -25.80 7.95 -27.53
N GLN A 574 -26.30 9.13 -27.83
CA GLN A 574 -27.75 9.41 -27.85
C GLN A 574 -28.58 8.53 -28.81
N THR A 575 -27.99 7.98 -29.87
CA THR A 575 -28.63 7.01 -30.77
C THR A 575 -27.66 5.91 -31.20
N VAL A 576 -28.13 4.66 -31.19
CA VAL A 576 -27.35 3.47 -31.55
C VAL A 576 -28.19 2.65 -32.55
N GLY A 577 -27.85 2.75 -33.83
CA GLY A 577 -28.63 2.16 -34.92
C GLY A 577 -30.06 2.71 -34.95
N ALA A 578 -31.04 1.83 -34.77
CA ALA A 578 -32.46 2.18 -34.70
C ALA A 578 -32.96 2.50 -33.27
N TYR A 579 -32.09 2.48 -32.26
CA TYR A 579 -32.45 2.68 -30.86
C TYR A 579 -32.04 4.07 -30.35
N SER A 580 -32.87 4.67 -29.51
CA SER A 580 -32.58 5.91 -28.78
C SER A 580 -32.16 5.61 -27.34
N PHE A 581 -31.17 6.34 -26.84
CA PHE A 581 -30.76 6.29 -25.44
C PHE A 581 -31.88 6.80 -24.53
N GLN A 582 -32.18 6.05 -23.46
CA GLN A 582 -33.22 6.38 -22.48
C GLN A 582 -32.63 6.91 -21.17
N GLY A 583 -31.35 6.66 -20.91
CA GLY A 583 -30.67 7.06 -19.68
C GLY A 583 -29.95 5.90 -19.00
N CYS A 584 -29.35 6.19 -17.85
CA CYS A 584 -28.78 5.19 -16.98
C CYS A 584 -29.89 4.62 -16.08
N TYR A 585 -30.13 3.30 -16.11
CA TYR A 585 -31.20 2.65 -15.34
C TYR A 585 -30.64 1.69 -14.30
N THR A 586 -31.25 1.66 -13.11
CA THR A 586 -30.89 0.67 -12.09
C THR A 586 -31.29 -0.72 -12.51
N GLU A 587 -30.60 -1.71 -11.95
CA GLU A 587 -31.16 -3.05 -11.85
C GLU A 587 -32.51 -3.07 -11.11
N GLY A 588 -33.29 -4.13 -11.32
CA GLY A 588 -34.57 -4.35 -10.64
C GLY A 588 -34.38 -4.91 -9.22
N THR A 589 -35.30 -4.61 -8.31
CA THR A 589 -35.22 -5.09 -6.91
C THR A 589 -35.31 -6.62 -6.85
N GLY A 590 -34.15 -7.29 -6.80
CA GLY A 590 -34.02 -8.76 -6.78
C GLY A 590 -34.28 -9.44 -8.13
N VAL A 591 -34.33 -8.70 -9.25
CA VAL A 591 -34.62 -9.22 -10.60
C VAL A 591 -33.86 -8.43 -11.67
N ARG A 592 -33.41 -9.10 -12.74
CA ARG A 592 -32.76 -8.43 -13.89
C ARG A 592 -33.74 -7.46 -14.59
N ALA A 593 -33.29 -6.22 -14.84
CA ALA A 593 -34.03 -5.13 -15.45
C ALA A 593 -34.49 -5.47 -16.88
N LEU A 594 -33.61 -6.10 -17.65
CA LEU A 594 -33.89 -6.79 -18.91
C LEU A 594 -33.48 -8.25 -18.76
N SER A 595 -34.40 -9.18 -19.02
CA SER A 595 -34.26 -10.59 -18.60
C SER A 595 -34.59 -11.61 -19.70
N ALA A 596 -34.69 -11.19 -20.97
CA ALA A 596 -35.12 -12.06 -22.06
C ALA A 596 -33.97 -12.73 -22.82
N ALA A 597 -32.81 -12.07 -22.93
CA ALA A 597 -31.56 -12.64 -23.43
C ALA A 597 -30.36 -11.88 -22.84
N SER A 598 -29.17 -12.49 -22.86
CA SER A 598 -27.93 -11.86 -22.42
C SER A 598 -26.71 -12.40 -23.16
N PHE A 599 -25.77 -11.51 -23.47
CA PHE A 599 -24.52 -11.80 -24.20
C PHE A 599 -23.33 -11.14 -23.48
N TYR A 600 -22.12 -11.70 -23.62
CA TYR A 600 -20.96 -11.32 -22.81
C TYR A 600 -19.71 -11.18 -23.68
N ASN A 601 -19.06 -10.00 -23.65
CA ASN A 601 -17.85 -9.72 -24.43
C ASN A 601 -16.94 -8.71 -23.72
N TYR A 602 -16.34 -9.11 -22.59
CA TYR A 602 -15.50 -8.26 -21.73
C TYR A 602 -14.24 -7.67 -22.40
N THR A 603 -13.86 -8.10 -23.60
CA THR A 603 -12.69 -7.58 -24.34
C THR A 603 -13.04 -6.80 -25.60
N GLY A 604 -14.31 -6.78 -26.03
CA GLY A 604 -14.71 -6.18 -27.30
C GLY A 604 -16.15 -5.64 -27.37
N MET A 605 -16.86 -5.56 -26.25
CA MET A 605 -18.20 -4.97 -26.19
C MET A 605 -18.21 -3.50 -26.64
N THR A 606 -19.21 -3.14 -27.44
CA THR A 606 -19.59 -1.77 -27.81
C THR A 606 -21.11 -1.66 -27.77
N THR A 607 -21.64 -0.43 -27.80
CA THR A 607 -23.08 -0.22 -27.88
C THR A 607 -23.65 -0.77 -29.20
N GLU A 608 -22.92 -0.70 -30.32
CA GLU A 608 -23.36 -1.33 -31.59
C GLU A 608 -23.34 -2.86 -31.53
N GLN A 609 -22.37 -3.45 -30.84
CA GLN A 609 -22.30 -4.91 -30.68
C GLN A 609 -23.52 -5.39 -29.89
N CYS A 610 -23.82 -4.78 -28.73
CA CYS A 610 -24.99 -5.15 -27.94
C CYS A 610 -26.32 -4.88 -28.69
N MET A 611 -26.42 -3.77 -29.43
CA MET A 611 -27.56 -3.46 -30.30
C MET A 611 -27.76 -4.52 -31.39
N THR A 612 -26.65 -5.07 -31.92
CA THR A 612 -26.68 -6.15 -32.92
C THR A 612 -27.12 -7.47 -32.29
N ASP A 613 -26.55 -7.85 -31.14
CA ASP A 613 -26.90 -9.09 -30.44
C ASP A 613 -28.35 -9.09 -29.91
N CYS A 614 -28.87 -7.93 -29.53
CA CYS A 614 -30.27 -7.74 -29.13
C CYS A 614 -31.24 -7.41 -30.30
N THR A 615 -30.86 -7.67 -31.56
CA THR A 615 -31.74 -7.43 -32.72
C THR A 615 -33.07 -8.16 -32.57
N GLY A 616 -34.17 -7.39 -32.52
CA GLY A 616 -35.54 -7.92 -32.41
C GLY A 616 -36.18 -7.75 -31.02
N TYR A 617 -35.47 -7.18 -30.05
CA TYR A 617 -36.03 -6.77 -28.76
C TYR A 617 -36.39 -5.28 -28.72
N THR A 618 -37.41 -4.90 -27.94
CA THR A 618 -37.80 -3.48 -27.73
C THR A 618 -36.69 -2.67 -27.08
N TYR A 619 -35.97 -3.28 -26.13
CA TYR A 619 -34.89 -2.68 -25.35
C TYR A 619 -33.62 -3.53 -25.43
N PHE A 620 -32.49 -2.83 -25.39
CA PHE A 620 -31.22 -3.40 -24.96
C PHE A 620 -30.57 -2.47 -23.93
N GLY A 621 -29.67 -3.00 -23.10
CA GLY A 621 -28.83 -2.21 -22.24
C GLY A 621 -27.49 -2.89 -22.02
N VAL A 622 -26.43 -2.10 -21.89
CA VAL A 622 -25.09 -2.60 -21.55
C VAL A 622 -24.82 -2.34 -20.07
N GLU A 623 -24.27 -3.33 -19.38
CA GLU A 623 -23.90 -3.27 -17.96
C GLU A 623 -22.44 -3.71 -17.79
N TYR A 624 -21.78 -3.23 -16.72
CA TYR A 624 -20.46 -3.68 -16.26
C TYR A 624 -19.38 -3.68 -17.37
N GLY A 625 -19.50 -2.81 -18.37
CA GLY A 625 -18.59 -2.68 -19.51
C GLY A 625 -18.71 -3.81 -20.55
N GLY A 626 -19.05 -5.03 -20.16
CA GLY A 626 -18.99 -6.23 -21.02
C GLY A 626 -20.23 -7.12 -21.02
N GLU A 627 -21.26 -6.82 -20.23
CA GLU A 627 -22.54 -7.55 -20.22
C GLU A 627 -23.57 -6.82 -21.10
N CYS A 628 -24.22 -7.55 -22.00
CA CYS A 628 -25.30 -7.04 -22.83
C CYS A 628 -26.61 -7.74 -22.47
N TYR A 629 -27.68 -6.98 -22.20
CA TYR A 629 -28.98 -7.50 -21.80
C TYR A 629 -30.10 -7.03 -22.73
N CYS A 630 -30.99 -7.95 -23.13
CA CYS A 630 -32.10 -7.69 -24.05
C CYS A 630 -33.46 -7.94 -23.39
N GLY A 631 -34.48 -7.16 -23.77
CA GLY A 631 -35.85 -7.40 -23.30
C GLY A 631 -36.93 -6.64 -24.06
N ASN A 632 -38.16 -7.14 -24.02
CA ASN A 632 -39.34 -6.46 -24.59
C ASN A 632 -40.09 -5.59 -23.58
N THR A 633 -39.69 -5.65 -22.31
CA THR A 633 -40.25 -4.92 -21.17
C THR A 633 -39.15 -4.68 -20.15
N LEU A 634 -39.05 -3.46 -19.62
CA LEU A 634 -38.22 -3.15 -18.46
C LEU A 634 -38.92 -3.63 -17.17
N ALA A 635 -38.17 -4.15 -16.19
CA ALA A 635 -38.72 -4.54 -14.90
C ALA A 635 -39.32 -3.33 -14.16
N SER A 636 -40.51 -3.47 -13.56
CA SER A 636 -41.24 -2.36 -12.91
C SER A 636 -40.60 -1.82 -11.62
N SER A 637 -39.53 -2.45 -11.15
CA SER A 637 -38.67 -1.99 -10.04
C SER A 637 -37.32 -1.44 -10.49
N SER A 638 -37.03 -1.44 -11.80
CA SER A 638 -35.93 -0.66 -12.38
C SER A 638 -36.33 0.82 -12.41
N THR A 639 -35.38 1.70 -12.10
CA THR A 639 -35.60 3.15 -11.98
C THR A 639 -34.51 3.93 -12.70
N LEU A 640 -34.84 5.13 -13.18
CA LEU A 640 -33.86 6.03 -13.79
C LEU A 640 -32.87 6.52 -12.71
N ALA A 641 -31.59 6.21 -12.89
CA ALA A 641 -30.50 6.64 -12.04
C ALA A 641 -29.93 8.00 -12.49
N ALA A 642 -28.93 8.52 -11.76
CA ALA A 642 -28.15 9.65 -12.27
C ALA A 642 -27.32 9.20 -13.48
N LEU A 643 -27.23 10.03 -14.52
CA LEU A 643 -26.54 9.68 -15.77
C LEU A 643 -25.06 9.34 -15.53
N SER A 644 -24.43 10.01 -14.57
CA SER A 644 -23.06 9.78 -14.09
C SER A 644 -22.80 8.38 -13.51
N ASP A 645 -23.84 7.62 -13.15
CA ASP A 645 -23.67 6.28 -12.59
C ASP A 645 -23.18 5.29 -13.67
N CYS A 646 -23.59 5.46 -14.93
CA CYS A 646 -23.20 4.62 -16.08
C CYS A 646 -21.83 5.05 -16.62
N SER A 647 -20.79 4.79 -15.83
CA SER A 647 -19.45 5.36 -15.96
C SER A 647 -18.40 4.43 -16.60
N PHE A 648 -18.72 3.17 -16.89
CA PHE A 648 -17.77 2.21 -17.46
C PHE A 648 -17.60 2.46 -18.96
N ILE A 649 -16.37 2.54 -19.43
CA ILE A 649 -16.05 2.72 -20.86
C ILE A 649 -16.18 1.37 -21.59
N CYS A 650 -16.72 1.37 -22.80
CA CYS A 650 -16.83 0.17 -23.63
C CYS A 650 -15.44 -0.38 -24.03
N PRO A 651 -15.09 -1.65 -23.74
CA PRO A 651 -13.75 -2.20 -24.02
C PRO A 651 -13.45 -2.31 -25.52
N GLY A 652 -14.47 -2.44 -26.38
CA GLY A 652 -14.30 -2.38 -27.83
C GLY A 652 -14.27 -0.96 -28.42
N ASN A 653 -14.60 0.08 -27.64
CA ASN A 653 -14.67 1.46 -28.13
C ASN A 653 -14.49 2.49 -27.00
N SER A 654 -13.30 3.08 -26.89
CA SER A 654 -12.91 4.00 -25.82
C SER A 654 -13.61 5.37 -25.81
N TYR A 655 -14.65 5.57 -26.62
CA TYR A 655 -15.36 6.84 -26.79
C TYR A 655 -16.85 6.79 -26.40
N GLU A 656 -17.33 5.68 -25.85
CA GLU A 656 -18.71 5.49 -25.38
C GLU A 656 -18.78 4.72 -24.06
N TYR A 657 -19.90 4.86 -23.35
CA TYR A 657 -20.16 4.19 -22.07
C TYR A 657 -20.99 2.91 -22.24
N CYS A 658 -20.67 1.90 -21.43
CA CYS A 658 -21.26 0.58 -21.39
C CYS A 658 -21.76 0.24 -19.96
N GLY A 659 -22.53 1.16 -19.37
CA GLY A 659 -23.18 0.99 -18.07
C GLY A 659 -22.24 1.14 -16.87
N ALA A 660 -22.57 0.46 -15.78
CA ALA A 660 -21.71 0.19 -14.60
C ALA A 660 -22.33 -0.96 -13.79
N GLY A 661 -21.80 -1.31 -12.61
CA GLY A 661 -22.41 -2.35 -11.77
C GLY A 661 -23.81 -1.97 -11.25
N ASN A 662 -24.81 -2.82 -11.48
CA ASN A 662 -26.23 -2.58 -11.24
C ASN A 662 -26.78 -1.33 -11.98
N ARG A 663 -26.21 -1.02 -13.16
CA ARG A 663 -26.50 0.17 -13.97
C ARG A 663 -26.43 -0.12 -15.47
N LEU A 664 -27.59 -0.18 -16.12
CA LEU A 664 -27.70 -0.38 -17.56
C LEU A 664 -27.66 0.98 -18.27
N GLU A 665 -26.73 1.16 -19.22
CA GLU A 665 -26.83 2.19 -20.25
C GLU A 665 -27.94 1.74 -21.21
N LEU A 666 -29.17 2.25 -21.01
CA LEU A 666 -30.41 1.67 -21.57
C LEU A 666 -30.83 2.34 -22.88
N TYR A 667 -31.26 1.53 -23.84
CA TYR A 667 -31.70 1.92 -25.18
C TYR A 667 -33.06 1.30 -25.54
N GLU A 668 -33.89 2.04 -26.26
CA GLU A 668 -35.23 1.61 -26.73
C GLU A 668 -35.38 1.82 -28.23
N LEU A 669 -36.05 0.89 -28.91
CA LEU A 669 -36.26 0.92 -30.36
C LEU A 669 -37.13 2.12 -30.79
N SER A 670 -36.52 3.10 -31.47
CA SER A 670 -37.21 4.30 -31.94
C SER A 670 -38.19 3.97 -33.06
N THR A 671 -39.49 4.11 -32.80
CA THR A 671 -40.53 3.97 -33.82
C THR A 671 -40.58 5.20 -34.73
N ALA A 672 -39.88 5.12 -35.88
CA ALA A 672 -39.84 6.20 -36.87
C ALA A 672 -41.24 6.57 -37.38
N ALA A 673 -41.69 7.77 -37.06
CA ALA A 673 -43.05 8.22 -37.34
C ALA A 673 -43.33 8.37 -38.85
N SER A 674 -44.16 7.47 -39.40
CA SER A 674 -44.71 7.63 -40.75
C SER A 674 -45.80 8.69 -40.77
N SER A 675 -45.69 9.66 -41.68
CA SER A 675 -46.51 10.88 -41.70
C SER A 675 -47.42 10.98 -42.93
N SER A 676 -48.75 10.92 -42.72
CA SER A 676 -49.73 11.45 -43.69
C SER A 676 -51.17 11.56 -43.13
N SER A 677 -51.63 12.80 -42.97
CA SER A 677 -53.01 13.29 -43.22
C SER A 677 -54.24 12.39 -42.93
N SER A 678 -54.85 12.61 -41.76
CA SER A 678 -56.24 13.08 -41.55
C SER A 678 -57.40 12.72 -42.51
N SER A 679 -58.60 12.52 -41.91
CA SER A 679 -59.98 12.48 -42.46
C SER A 679 -60.58 11.07 -42.70
N LEU A 680 -61.88 10.78 -42.46
CA LEU A 680 -62.97 11.51 -41.77
C LEU A 680 -64.06 10.51 -41.26
N VAL A 681 -65.15 11.02 -40.67
CA VAL A 681 -66.38 10.36 -40.15
C VAL A 681 -67.03 9.30 -41.09
N SER A 682 -67.95 8.39 -40.68
CA SER A 682 -68.96 8.50 -39.60
C SER A 682 -69.54 7.17 -39.05
N SER A 683 -70.39 7.31 -38.03
CA SER A 683 -71.14 6.33 -37.22
C SER A 683 -72.20 5.46 -37.92
N THR A 684 -72.52 4.29 -37.34
CA THR A 684 -73.90 3.91 -36.91
C THR A 684 -73.96 2.72 -35.91
N THR A 685 -74.64 2.94 -34.78
CA THR A 685 -75.56 2.06 -33.97
C THR A 685 -75.59 0.52 -34.21
N ALA A 686 -75.75 -0.39 -33.22
CA ALA A 686 -76.44 -0.28 -31.91
C ALA A 686 -76.10 -1.41 -30.88
N SER A 687 -76.34 -1.15 -29.58
CA SER A 687 -76.98 -1.98 -28.52
C SER A 687 -76.60 -3.48 -28.30
N THR A 688 -76.52 -4.03 -27.06
CA THR A 688 -76.68 -3.50 -25.67
C THR A 688 -76.13 -4.48 -24.61
N VAL A 689 -76.03 -3.99 -23.35
CA VAL A 689 -75.69 -4.64 -22.06
C VAL A 689 -74.19 -4.94 -21.84
N VAL A 690 -73.64 -4.94 -20.61
CA VAL A 690 -74.24 -4.83 -19.24
C VAL A 690 -73.50 -3.77 -18.36
N SER A 691 -74.00 -3.59 -17.14
CA SER A 691 -73.49 -2.81 -15.98
C SER A 691 -72.04 -3.13 -15.54
N SER A 692 -71.30 -2.33 -14.75
CA SER A 692 -71.29 -0.90 -14.28
C SER A 692 -70.16 -0.80 -13.20
N SER A 693 -69.60 0.34 -12.75
CA SER A 693 -69.36 1.72 -13.24
C SER A 693 -68.37 2.35 -12.24
N SER A 694 -67.18 2.86 -12.63
CA SER A 694 -66.89 4.17 -13.27
C SER A 694 -66.95 5.38 -12.32
N PHE A 695 -65.81 6.08 -12.12
CA PHE A 695 -65.75 7.54 -11.95
C PHE A 695 -64.37 8.14 -12.35
N VAL A 696 -64.40 9.38 -12.84
CA VAL A 696 -63.31 10.19 -13.44
C VAL A 696 -63.61 11.69 -13.20
N LEU A 697 -62.81 12.71 -13.53
CA LEU A 697 -61.57 12.87 -14.32
C LEU A 697 -60.74 14.06 -13.74
N SER A 698 -59.60 14.39 -14.34
CA SER A 698 -58.66 15.44 -13.91
C SER A 698 -59.10 16.89 -14.21
N SER A 699 -58.63 17.81 -13.34
CA SER A 699 -58.16 19.19 -13.62
C SER A 699 -58.98 20.16 -14.50
N SER A 700 -59.32 21.34 -13.95
CA SER A 700 -58.52 22.58 -14.18
C SER A 700 -59.21 23.87 -13.67
N ALA A 701 -58.44 24.76 -13.00
CA ALA A 701 -58.56 26.23 -12.99
C ALA A 701 -57.59 26.88 -11.97
N SER A 702 -57.05 28.05 -12.30
CA SER A 702 -56.36 28.99 -11.37
C SER A 702 -57.32 30.18 -11.05
N PRO A 703 -57.01 31.28 -10.28
CA PRO A 703 -55.75 32.05 -10.28
C PRO A 703 -55.37 32.82 -8.97
N THR A 704 -54.44 33.78 -9.11
CA THR A 704 -54.15 34.99 -8.28
C THR A 704 -53.20 34.95 -7.06
N LEU A 705 -52.56 36.12 -6.85
CA LEU A 705 -51.53 36.46 -5.86
C LEU A 705 -52.05 37.50 -4.86
N SER A 706 -51.76 37.31 -3.57
CA SER A 706 -51.66 38.30 -2.47
C SER A 706 -51.29 37.53 -1.19
N GLY A 707 -50.74 38.09 -0.11
CA GLY A 707 -50.52 39.50 0.23
C GLY A 707 -50.91 39.74 1.70
N THR A 708 -49.95 39.55 2.62
CA THR A 708 -49.95 39.92 4.06
C THR A 708 -51.29 40.27 4.76
N SER A 709 -51.73 39.44 5.73
CA SER A 709 -52.27 39.94 7.03
C SER A 709 -52.60 38.82 8.03
N SER A 710 -52.36 39.11 9.32
CA SER A 710 -53.02 38.51 10.49
C SER A 710 -54.19 39.44 10.92
N PRO A 711 -55.03 39.15 11.95
CA PRO A 711 -55.07 37.98 12.86
C PRO A 711 -56.51 37.45 13.18
N ALA A 712 -56.59 36.47 14.11
CA ALA A 712 -57.65 36.34 15.15
C ALA A 712 -59.11 35.96 14.71
N VAL A 713 -60.03 35.43 15.54
CA VAL A 713 -60.04 34.66 16.83
C VAL A 713 -61.42 33.99 16.98
N SER A 714 -61.52 32.88 17.73
CA SER A 714 -62.58 32.52 18.72
C SER A 714 -62.57 31.00 18.99
N SER A 715 -62.51 30.40 20.20
CA SER A 715 -62.68 30.80 21.62
C SER A 715 -64.03 30.48 22.26
N SER A 716 -64.06 29.40 23.07
CA SER A 716 -64.93 29.18 24.25
C SER A 716 -64.51 27.88 24.95
N SER A 717 -64.63 27.65 26.26
CA SER A 717 -64.76 28.49 27.48
C SER A 717 -64.42 27.57 28.70
N ILE A 718 -64.33 27.94 29.99
CA ILE A 718 -64.75 29.08 30.83
C ILE A 718 -63.56 29.51 31.74
N ALA A 719 -63.72 30.58 32.52
CA ALA A 719 -62.81 31.15 33.53
C ALA A 719 -62.68 30.29 34.83
N SER A 720 -61.89 30.63 35.87
CA SER A 720 -61.37 31.90 36.42
C SER A 720 -60.10 31.66 37.27
N SER A 721 -59.24 32.62 37.67
CA SER A 721 -58.97 34.05 37.35
C SER A 721 -57.59 34.40 37.99
N THR A 722 -57.03 35.63 38.16
CA THR A 722 -57.51 37.04 38.11
C THR A 722 -56.33 38.01 37.78
N SER A 723 -56.48 39.30 38.11
CA SER A 723 -55.55 40.45 38.03
C SER A 723 -54.46 40.48 39.14
N VAL A 724 -53.45 41.37 39.23
CA VAL A 724 -53.24 42.80 38.80
C VAL A 724 -51.72 42.98 38.50
N SER A 725 -51.20 43.54 37.39
CA SER A 725 -51.17 44.92 36.83
C SER A 725 -50.20 45.95 37.48
N GLN A 726 -49.33 46.54 36.64
CA GLN A 726 -48.81 47.94 36.66
C GLN A 726 -47.72 48.46 37.63
N THR A 727 -46.99 49.45 37.09
CA THR A 727 -46.27 50.60 37.71
C THR A 727 -44.86 50.48 38.33
N VAL A 728 -44.13 51.59 38.11
CA VAL A 728 -42.80 52.05 38.53
C VAL A 728 -43.06 53.43 39.20
N PRO A 729 -42.31 53.99 40.19
CA PRO A 729 -40.89 53.77 40.56
C PRO A 729 -40.60 53.64 42.08
N ALA A 730 -39.28 53.70 42.41
CA ALA A 730 -38.67 54.49 43.49
C ALA A 730 -38.17 53.78 44.78
N THR A 731 -36.90 54.09 45.12
CA THR A 731 -36.30 54.29 46.47
C THR A 731 -36.36 53.15 47.52
N SER A 732 -35.39 53.00 48.43
CA SER A 732 -34.24 53.84 48.81
C SER A 732 -33.03 53.00 49.27
N SER A 733 -31.84 53.61 49.24
CA SER A 733 -30.60 53.04 49.81
C SER A 733 -30.44 53.35 51.30
N ALA A 734 -29.94 52.38 52.07
CA ALA A 734 -29.14 52.57 53.30
C ALA A 734 -28.23 51.33 53.43
N SER A 735 -26.90 51.46 53.41
CA SER A 735 -26.00 51.76 54.55
C SER A 735 -25.86 50.55 55.51
N SER A 736 -24.68 50.12 55.97
CA SER A 736 -23.42 50.85 56.15
C SER A 736 -22.15 50.00 55.90
N THR A 737 -21.24 50.56 55.11
CA THR A 737 -19.82 50.86 55.42
C THR A 737 -19.10 50.24 56.64
N ILE A 738 -17.86 49.74 56.35
CA ILE A 738 -16.61 49.79 57.18
C ILE A 738 -16.63 48.83 58.41
N VAL A 739 -15.60 48.02 58.70
CA VAL A 739 -14.29 48.36 59.33
C VAL A 739 -13.20 47.33 58.99
N SER A 740 -11.96 47.81 58.79
CA SER A 740 -10.72 47.15 59.24
C SER A 740 -10.00 48.13 60.16
N PRO A 741 -9.44 47.69 61.30
CA PRO A 741 -7.99 47.40 61.40
C PRO A 741 -7.74 46.15 62.31
N SER A 742 -6.56 45.76 62.80
CA SER A 742 -5.27 46.45 62.98
C SER A 742 -4.06 45.53 62.85
N SER A 743 -2.89 46.13 62.65
CA SER A 743 -1.56 45.54 62.77
C SER A 743 -1.18 45.16 64.22
N ASN A 744 -0.31 44.15 64.38
CA ASN A 744 0.96 44.33 65.10
C ASN A 744 1.98 43.19 64.89
N SER A 745 3.26 43.56 64.99
CA SER A 745 4.45 42.69 65.15
C SER A 745 4.70 42.43 66.66
N PRO A 746 5.75 41.71 67.18
CA PRO A 746 7.09 41.51 66.58
C PRO A 746 7.85 40.16 66.84
N THR A 747 8.99 39.97 66.14
CA THR A 747 10.17 39.12 66.51
C THR A 747 9.96 37.60 66.65
N VAL A 748 10.97 36.70 66.64
CA VAL A 748 12.46 36.75 66.72
C VAL A 748 13.03 35.80 65.62
N LEU A 749 14.09 36.11 64.85
CA LEU A 749 15.51 35.72 65.03
C LEU A 749 15.76 34.37 65.78
N SER A 750 16.75 33.50 65.46
CA SER A 750 17.96 33.64 64.62
C SER A 750 18.47 32.29 64.04
N THR A 751 19.29 32.39 63.00
CA THR A 751 20.51 31.59 62.64
C THR A 751 20.88 30.32 63.45
N PRO A 752 21.51 29.32 62.79
CA PRO A 752 22.99 29.31 62.86
C PRO A 752 23.74 29.13 61.53
N SER A 753 24.78 29.94 61.38
CA SER A 753 25.96 29.75 60.54
C SER A 753 26.96 28.78 61.26
N VAL A 754 28.06 28.27 60.70
CA VAL A 754 28.76 28.55 59.42
C VAL A 754 29.58 27.33 58.91
N SER A 755 30.04 27.45 57.67
CA SER A 755 30.99 26.66 56.85
C SER A 755 32.12 25.80 57.48
N SER A 756 32.69 24.94 56.61
CA SER A 756 34.09 24.42 56.52
C SER A 756 34.28 22.90 56.73
N SER A 757 35.27 22.21 56.14
CA SER A 757 35.96 22.43 54.85
C SER A 757 36.80 21.19 54.44
N LYS A 758 36.92 20.94 53.12
CA LYS A 758 37.97 20.17 52.39
C LYS A 758 38.48 18.81 52.95
N ALA A 759 38.15 17.76 52.19
CA ALA A 759 39.06 16.73 51.63
C ALA A 759 40.14 16.03 52.49
N SER A 760 40.16 14.68 52.41
CA SER A 760 41.30 13.94 51.82
C SER A 760 40.95 12.46 51.56
N THR A 761 41.66 11.84 50.60
CA THR A 761 41.48 10.45 50.17
C THR A 761 42.53 9.53 50.79
N VAL A 762 42.15 8.37 51.35
CA VAL A 762 43.08 7.28 51.68
C VAL A 762 42.52 5.91 51.30
N VAL A 763 43.38 5.11 50.68
CA VAL A 763 43.21 3.77 50.10
C VAL A 763 43.08 2.67 51.19
N SER A 764 42.44 1.51 50.88
CA SER A 764 43.09 0.16 50.88
C SER A 764 42.15 -1.06 50.97
N SER A 765 42.57 -2.15 50.31
CA SER A 765 42.35 -3.61 50.58
C SER A 765 41.03 -4.13 51.20
N LEU A 766 40.22 -5.05 50.63
CA LEU A 766 40.48 -6.38 50.01
C LEU A 766 40.68 -7.55 51.02
N SER A 767 39.74 -8.53 51.09
CA SER A 767 39.97 -10.01 51.04
C SER A 767 38.89 -10.93 51.69
N ALA A 768 38.30 -11.84 50.90
CA ALA A 768 37.71 -13.17 51.29
C ALA A 768 36.53 -13.17 52.33
N VAL A 769 35.81 -14.26 52.68
CA VAL A 769 36.00 -15.74 52.56
C VAL A 769 34.66 -16.49 52.30
N LYS A 770 34.62 -17.32 51.24
CA LYS A 770 34.04 -18.70 51.09
C LYS A 770 32.91 -19.18 52.05
N SER A 771 31.79 -19.71 51.50
CA SER A 771 31.24 -21.07 51.78
C SER A 771 29.93 -21.44 51.02
N SER A 772 29.61 -22.74 51.00
CA SER A 772 28.45 -23.44 50.37
C SER A 772 27.14 -23.32 51.21
N SER A 773 25.94 -23.84 50.87
CA SER A 773 25.60 -25.09 50.14
C SER A 773 24.11 -25.21 49.70
N GLN A 774 23.84 -25.94 48.60
CA GLN A 774 22.84 -27.03 48.40
C GLN A 774 21.30 -26.90 48.72
N VAL A 775 20.52 -27.74 47.99
CA VAL A 775 19.15 -28.32 48.27
C VAL A 775 17.85 -27.58 47.80
N SER A 776 17.04 -28.33 47.02
CA SER A 776 15.55 -28.37 46.78
C SER A 776 14.67 -27.10 46.75
N SER A 777 13.74 -26.84 45.80
CA SER A 777 12.79 -27.62 44.95
C SER A 777 11.37 -27.88 45.52
N SER A 778 10.34 -27.27 44.93
CA SER A 778 8.97 -27.81 44.75
C SER A 778 8.09 -26.83 43.93
N VAL A 779 6.84 -27.19 43.63
CA VAL A 779 5.94 -26.52 42.66
C VAL A 779 4.49 -26.57 43.16
N SER A 780 3.71 -25.47 43.05
CA SER A 780 2.32 -25.45 42.51
C SER A 780 1.58 -24.12 42.69
N SER A 781 0.91 -23.72 41.61
CA SER A 781 -0.12 -22.69 41.41
C SER A 781 -1.13 -22.39 42.54
N SER A 782 -1.46 -21.10 42.73
CA SER A 782 -2.85 -20.57 42.59
C SER A 782 -2.95 -19.04 42.65
N LYS A 783 -4.08 -18.52 42.13
CA LYS A 783 -4.57 -17.12 42.17
C LYS A 783 -4.67 -16.56 43.62
N ALA A 784 -4.68 -15.25 43.89
CA ALA A 784 -4.30 -14.02 43.16
C ALA A 784 -4.51 -12.81 44.10
N SER A 785 -3.82 -11.68 43.88
CA SER A 785 -4.30 -10.29 44.14
C SER A 785 -3.24 -9.25 43.80
N ALA A 786 -3.66 -8.02 43.51
CA ALA A 786 -2.77 -6.89 43.22
C ALA A 786 -2.26 -6.20 44.49
N ILE A 787 -1.15 -5.46 44.36
CA ILE A 787 -0.81 -4.34 45.25
C ILE A 787 -0.76 -3.08 44.40
N ILE A 788 -1.67 -2.15 44.68
CA ILE A 788 -1.63 -0.76 44.20
C ILE A 788 -0.94 0.08 45.30
N SER A 789 -0.19 1.11 44.92
CA SER A 789 0.22 2.17 45.85
C SER A 789 0.26 3.51 45.14
N SER A 790 -0.85 4.24 45.26
CA SER A 790 -1.07 5.58 44.71
C SER A 790 -0.46 6.68 45.60
N SER A 791 -0.54 7.94 45.17
CA SER A 791 -1.30 9.04 45.84
C SER A 791 -0.89 10.40 45.22
N VAL A 792 -1.57 11.54 45.38
CA VAL A 792 -2.61 11.95 46.36
C VAL A 792 -3.59 12.96 45.72
N VAL A 793 -4.84 13.00 46.18
CA VAL A 793 -5.73 14.20 46.16
C VAL A 793 -6.45 14.26 47.51
N SER A 794 -6.69 15.46 48.05
CA SER A 794 -7.17 15.65 49.44
C SER A 794 -8.69 15.65 49.62
N SER A 795 -9.12 15.17 50.79
CA SER A 795 -10.50 14.82 51.16
C SER A 795 -11.38 15.99 51.63
N ILE A 796 -12.70 15.83 51.45
CA ILE A 796 -13.73 16.21 52.44
C ILE A 796 -14.72 15.04 52.56
N SER A 797 -15.21 14.74 53.77
CA SER A 797 -16.04 13.56 54.06
C SER A 797 -17.23 13.90 54.95
N ILE A 798 -18.44 13.41 54.65
CA ILE A 798 -19.54 13.25 55.62
C ILE A 798 -20.23 11.88 55.47
N ASN A 799 -20.67 11.37 56.61
CA ASN A 799 -21.05 10.02 57.04
C ASN A 799 -22.24 9.30 56.33
N SER A 800 -22.43 8.02 56.66
CA SER A 800 -23.42 7.06 56.14
C SER A 800 -24.76 7.01 56.91
N SER A 801 -25.82 6.41 56.31
CA SER A 801 -26.84 5.58 57.00
C SER A 801 -27.72 4.77 56.03
N LYS A 802 -28.33 3.67 56.50
CA LYS A 802 -29.18 2.72 55.73
C LYS A 802 -30.68 2.87 56.01
N SER A 803 -31.55 2.46 55.07
CA SER A 803 -32.84 1.79 55.32
C SER A 803 -33.45 1.18 54.04
N SER A 804 -34.42 0.28 54.18
CA SER A 804 -35.14 -0.49 53.13
C SER A 804 -36.65 -0.56 53.50
N PRO A 805 -37.55 -1.40 52.91
CA PRO A 805 -37.75 -1.93 51.53
C PRO A 805 -39.24 -1.91 51.02
N LEU A 806 -39.51 -2.41 49.78
CA LEU A 806 -40.84 -2.81 49.19
C LEU A 806 -41.86 -1.64 48.91
N VAL A 807 -43.02 -1.75 48.19
CA VAL A 807 -43.92 -2.86 47.73
C VAL A 807 -44.72 -2.46 46.44
N GLY A 808 -45.24 -3.43 45.64
CA GLY A 808 -46.43 -3.30 44.72
C GLY A 808 -46.16 -2.83 43.26
N SER A 809 -46.68 -3.40 42.14
CA SER A 809 -47.98 -4.01 41.70
C SER A 809 -49.05 -2.97 41.28
N SER A 810 -49.91 -3.09 40.24
CA SER A 810 -50.50 -4.27 39.53
C SER A 810 -51.16 -3.94 38.15
N SER A 811 -51.63 -5.00 37.42
CA SER A 811 -52.87 -5.09 36.57
C SER A 811 -52.89 -4.64 35.08
N ALA A 812 -53.78 -5.15 34.20
CA ALA A 812 -54.51 -6.44 34.05
C ALA A 812 -55.39 -6.48 32.76
N VAL A 813 -55.73 -7.67 32.20
CA VAL A 813 -57.09 -8.15 31.73
C VAL A 813 -57.03 -9.45 30.87
N SER A 814 -58.06 -10.29 31.03
CA SER A 814 -58.40 -11.63 30.48
C SER A 814 -58.31 -11.84 28.93
N SER A 815 -58.26 -13.06 28.36
CA SER A 815 -59.14 -14.22 28.66
C SER A 815 -58.70 -15.63 28.19
N LYS A 816 -58.95 -16.64 29.06
CA LYS A 816 -59.38 -18.06 28.85
C LYS A 816 -58.69 -19.00 27.82
N SER A 817 -58.56 -20.31 28.05
CA SER A 817 -58.59 -21.15 29.29
C SER A 817 -58.25 -22.64 29.00
N THR A 818 -57.77 -23.39 30.02
CA THR A 818 -57.51 -24.87 30.08
C THR A 818 -56.30 -25.39 29.27
N SER A 819 -55.54 -26.43 29.66
CA SER A 819 -55.34 -27.22 30.92
C SER A 819 -53.95 -27.95 30.83
N SER A 820 -53.46 -28.88 31.70
CA SER A 820 -54.01 -29.60 32.86
C SER A 820 -52.95 -30.03 33.92
N SER A 821 -53.45 -30.62 35.02
CA SER A 821 -52.83 -31.61 35.94
C SER A 821 -51.31 -31.92 35.93
N LYS A 822 -50.53 -31.14 36.70
CA LYS A 822 -49.84 -31.54 37.97
C LYS A 822 -49.14 -32.93 38.11
N SER A 823 -47.80 -32.95 38.33
CA SER A 823 -47.14 -33.05 39.67
C SER A 823 -45.87 -33.94 39.84
N SER A 824 -44.89 -33.41 40.60
CA SER A 824 -43.99 -34.08 41.59
C SER A 824 -42.98 -35.20 41.23
N THR A 825 -41.72 -34.77 40.97
CA THR A 825 -40.48 -35.04 41.78
C THR A 825 -39.97 -36.43 42.21
N LEU A 826 -38.65 -36.62 41.97
CA LEU A 826 -37.58 -37.18 42.86
C LEU A 826 -37.17 -38.69 42.85
N VAL A 827 -35.84 -38.87 43.02
CA VAL A 827 -35.00 -40.06 43.39
C VAL A 827 -34.74 -41.20 42.37
N SER A 828 -33.49 -41.67 42.35
CA SER A 828 -32.92 -42.86 41.64
C SER A 828 -32.85 -44.09 42.60
N PRO A 829 -32.13 -45.22 42.36
CA PRO A 829 -31.40 -45.74 41.17
C PRO A 829 -31.64 -47.27 40.85
N SER A 830 -30.82 -47.83 39.92
CA SER A 830 -30.30 -49.25 39.88
C SER A 830 -30.89 -50.34 38.95
N SER A 831 -30.12 -50.66 37.88
CA SER A 831 -29.40 -51.96 37.65
C SER A 831 -30.04 -53.27 37.05
N VAL A 832 -29.43 -53.74 35.93
CA VAL A 832 -29.32 -55.15 35.35
C VAL A 832 -30.63 -55.88 34.88
N ILE A 833 -30.72 -56.94 34.03
CA ILE A 833 -29.94 -58.18 33.72
C ILE A 833 -30.10 -58.69 32.23
N SER A 834 -29.02 -59.24 31.60
CA SER A 834 -28.92 -60.22 30.45
C SER A 834 -29.60 -59.98 29.09
N SER A 835 -29.10 -60.47 27.92
CA SER A 835 -27.87 -61.18 27.47
C SER A 835 -27.78 -61.11 25.90
N LYS A 836 -27.02 -61.86 25.06
CA LYS A 836 -26.26 -63.14 25.14
C LYS A 836 -25.26 -63.30 23.95
N SER A 837 -24.44 -64.36 24.00
CA SER A 837 -23.66 -65.09 22.96
C SER A 837 -23.72 -64.65 21.48
N SER A 838 -22.61 -64.63 20.70
CA SER A 838 -21.17 -64.95 20.93
C SER A 838 -20.35 -64.59 19.63
N SER A 839 -19.06 -64.86 19.40
CA SER A 839 -18.03 -65.72 20.04
C SER A 839 -16.57 -65.33 19.65
N SER A 840 -15.58 -65.93 20.34
CA SER A 840 -14.27 -66.44 19.87
C SER A 840 -13.39 -65.65 18.86
N LEU A 841 -12.11 -65.33 19.08
CA LEU A 841 -11.08 -65.43 20.16
C LEU A 841 -9.89 -64.51 19.67
N LYS A 842 -8.73 -64.20 20.29
CA LYS A 842 -7.88 -64.49 21.49
C LYS A 842 -6.87 -63.28 21.59
N SER A 843 -5.82 -63.17 22.41
CA SER A 843 -5.56 -63.22 23.88
C SER A 843 -4.02 -63.18 24.08
N SER A 844 -3.38 -62.40 24.97
CA SER A 844 -3.79 -61.33 25.90
C SER A 844 -2.67 -60.22 25.87
N THR A 845 -2.11 -59.54 26.88
CA THR A 845 -2.08 -59.54 28.37
C THR A 845 -1.56 -58.13 28.77
N ILE A 846 -2.19 -57.31 29.63
CA ILE A 846 -2.13 -57.24 31.12
C ILE A 846 -0.65 -57.28 31.63
N VAL A 847 -0.12 -56.33 32.41
CA VAL A 847 -0.59 -55.81 33.73
C VAL A 847 -0.33 -54.30 33.95
N SER A 848 -1.14 -53.68 34.83
CA SER A 848 -1.06 -52.31 35.36
C SER A 848 0.06 -52.08 36.40
N SER A 849 0.47 -50.82 36.65
CA SER A 849 0.47 -50.19 38.01
C SER A 849 1.01 -48.73 38.08
N THR A 850 0.10 -47.78 38.32
CA THR A 850 0.09 -46.84 39.47
C THR A 850 1.28 -45.89 39.82
N LEU A 851 1.11 -44.61 39.43
CA LEU A 851 1.38 -43.33 40.15
C LEU A 851 2.81 -42.78 40.51
N LEU A 852 2.95 -41.47 40.22
CA LEU A 852 3.57 -40.36 41.01
C LEU A 852 5.09 -40.33 41.34
N THR A 853 5.84 -39.36 40.76
CA THR A 853 6.30 -38.08 41.40
C THR A 853 7.37 -37.29 40.58
N LYS A 854 7.52 -35.99 40.88
CA LYS A 854 8.63 -35.05 40.54
C LYS A 854 9.27 -34.63 41.91
N PRO A 855 10.53 -34.13 42.06
CA PRO A 855 11.02 -32.90 41.37
C PRO A 855 12.56 -32.72 41.12
N SER A 856 12.89 -31.99 40.03
CA SER A 856 13.85 -30.85 39.90
C SER A 856 15.34 -30.86 40.38
N SER A 857 16.20 -30.26 39.52
CA SER A 857 17.24 -29.23 39.81
C SER A 857 18.76 -29.51 39.58
N SER A 858 19.32 -28.80 38.59
CA SER A 858 20.51 -27.91 38.66
C SER A 858 21.99 -28.40 38.62
N GLN A 859 22.75 -27.81 37.67
CA GLN A 859 24.13 -27.24 37.80
C GLN A 859 25.36 -28.17 38.02
N ILE A 860 26.63 -27.80 37.74
CA ILE A 860 27.27 -26.90 36.74
C ILE A 860 28.78 -27.31 36.54
N VAL A 861 29.43 -26.81 35.47
CA VAL A 861 30.84 -26.94 34.98
C VAL A 861 31.96 -27.63 35.80
N SER A 862 32.89 -28.31 35.09
CA SER A 862 34.34 -27.96 35.03
C SER A 862 35.15 -28.89 34.10
N SER A 863 36.34 -28.45 33.66
CA SER A 863 37.16 -29.08 32.60
C SER A 863 38.59 -29.43 33.05
N SER A 864 39.13 -30.60 32.67
CA SER A 864 40.56 -30.83 32.34
C SER A 864 40.81 -32.22 31.71
N VAL A 865 41.39 -32.42 30.51
CA VAL A 865 42.76 -32.26 29.90
C VAL A 865 43.78 -33.41 30.20
N LEU A 866 44.43 -33.92 29.14
CA LEU A 866 45.62 -34.82 29.05
C LEU A 866 45.45 -36.34 29.36
N SER A 867 46.28 -37.29 28.84
CA SER A 867 47.02 -37.46 27.56
C SER A 867 47.84 -38.79 27.52
N SER A 868 47.94 -39.46 26.36
CA SER A 868 49.07 -40.29 25.82
C SER A 868 48.57 -41.12 24.61
N LEU A 869 49.24 -41.36 23.45
CA LEU A 869 50.63 -41.61 23.00
C LEU A 869 51.15 -43.05 23.29
N SER A 870 51.90 -43.75 22.40
CA SER A 870 52.51 -43.40 21.09
C SER A 870 53.10 -44.62 20.31
N THR A 871 53.30 -44.52 18.99
CA THR A 871 54.45 -45.05 18.16
C THR A 871 54.18 -44.70 16.66
N LEU A 872 54.97 -43.92 15.90
CA LEU A 872 56.39 -43.97 15.42
C LEU A 872 56.66 -45.05 14.34
N SER A 873 57.36 -44.83 13.21
CA SER A 873 57.95 -43.65 12.50
C SER A 873 58.11 -44.02 10.98
N SER A 874 58.85 -43.41 10.01
CA SER A 874 60.08 -42.56 9.93
C SER A 874 60.22 -41.87 8.53
N THR A 875 61.29 -41.05 8.33
CA THR A 875 61.86 -40.51 7.04
C THR A 875 60.92 -39.74 6.08
N SER A 876 60.98 -38.40 5.90
CA SER A 876 62.06 -37.50 5.38
C SER A 876 62.23 -37.55 3.83
N SER A 877 62.35 -36.45 3.07
CA SER A 877 62.97 -35.13 3.37
C SER A 877 62.28 -33.92 2.69
N SER A 878 62.84 -32.71 2.82
CA SER A 878 62.20 -31.39 2.56
C SER A 878 62.98 -30.44 1.63
N SER A 879 62.37 -29.32 1.21
CA SER A 879 63.03 -28.02 0.89
C SER A 879 62.00 -26.89 0.73
N SER A 880 62.46 -25.62 0.69
CA SER A 880 61.64 -24.41 0.79
C SER A 880 62.24 -23.18 0.06
N SER A 881 61.39 -22.28 -0.46
CA SER A 881 61.78 -20.94 -0.95
C SER A 881 60.57 -20.01 -1.18
N SER A 882 60.79 -18.70 -1.34
CA SER A 882 59.80 -17.63 -1.09
C SER A 882 59.39 -16.77 -2.31
N SER A 883 58.36 -15.94 -2.11
CA SER A 883 58.15 -14.59 -2.69
C SER A 883 57.26 -14.37 -3.94
N LYS A 884 56.01 -13.96 -3.68
CA LYS A 884 55.35 -12.72 -4.17
C LYS A 884 55.19 -12.48 -5.69
N VAL A 885 53.96 -12.71 -6.19
CA VAL A 885 53.19 -11.75 -7.04
C VAL A 885 51.72 -11.76 -6.57
N THR A 886 51.01 -10.65 -6.74
CA THR A 886 49.63 -10.42 -6.25
C THR A 886 48.56 -11.12 -7.10
N THR A 887 47.54 -11.70 -6.46
CA THR A 887 46.25 -12.06 -7.07
C THR A 887 45.11 -11.44 -6.27
N SER A 888 44.29 -10.61 -6.90
CA SER A 888 43.10 -10.00 -6.30
C SER A 888 41.98 -11.03 -6.12
N SER A 889 41.52 -11.23 -4.89
CA SER A 889 40.35 -12.07 -4.58
C SER A 889 39.06 -11.26 -4.72
N THR A 890 38.26 -11.57 -5.75
CA THR A 890 36.93 -10.96 -5.93
C THR A 890 35.96 -11.45 -4.85
N SER A 891 35.22 -10.52 -4.22
CA SER A 891 34.15 -10.83 -3.27
C SER A 891 32.88 -11.29 -4.01
N PRO A 892 31.97 -12.08 -3.41
CA PRO A 892 30.68 -12.41 -4.02
C PRO A 892 29.86 -11.14 -4.31
N SER A 893 29.25 -11.08 -5.50
CA SER A 893 28.42 -9.95 -5.92
C SER A 893 27.04 -9.97 -5.27
N ALA A 894 26.48 -8.80 -5.01
CA ALA A 894 25.05 -8.64 -4.75
C ALA A 894 24.22 -8.94 -6.02
N ARG A 895 22.93 -9.23 -5.83
CA ARG A 895 21.93 -9.23 -6.92
C ARG A 895 21.61 -7.77 -7.28
N PRO A 896 21.62 -7.37 -8.57
CA PRO A 896 21.37 -5.97 -8.92
C PRO A 896 19.91 -5.58 -8.72
N THR A 897 19.68 -4.27 -8.59
CA THR A 897 18.37 -3.62 -8.57
C THR A 897 18.26 -2.67 -9.76
N LEU A 898 17.05 -2.47 -10.28
CA LEU A 898 16.80 -1.59 -11.42
C LEU A 898 17.11 -0.12 -11.07
N HIS A 899 18.02 0.50 -11.83
CA HIS A 899 18.57 1.82 -11.53
C HIS A 899 18.97 2.61 -12.79
N ILE A 900 19.18 3.92 -12.63
CA ILE A 900 19.78 4.76 -13.68
C ILE A 900 21.30 4.73 -13.49
N VAL A 901 22.02 4.20 -14.48
CA VAL A 901 23.48 4.22 -14.51
C VAL A 901 23.96 5.67 -14.50
N GLN A 902 24.71 6.08 -13.48
CA GLN A 902 25.12 7.49 -13.36
C GLN A 902 26.36 7.84 -14.19
N SER A 903 27.21 6.85 -14.51
CA SER A 903 28.41 7.03 -15.32
C SER A 903 28.81 5.72 -15.99
N ALA A 904 29.05 5.77 -17.30
CA ALA A 904 29.45 4.64 -18.13
C ALA A 904 30.63 5.05 -19.04
N GLY A 905 31.79 4.42 -18.84
CA GLY A 905 33.01 4.69 -19.61
C GLY A 905 33.51 6.14 -19.47
N LEU A 906 33.31 6.95 -20.52
CA LEU A 906 33.66 8.38 -20.55
C LEU A 906 32.43 9.31 -20.45
N TYR A 907 31.22 8.77 -20.31
CA TYR A 907 29.98 9.53 -20.34
C TYR A 907 29.28 9.45 -18.98
N ASN A 908 28.65 10.55 -18.55
CA ASN A 908 27.82 10.59 -17.35
C ASN A 908 26.36 10.83 -17.72
N TYR A 909 25.43 10.37 -16.90
CA TYR A 909 24.02 10.65 -17.08
C TYR A 909 23.76 12.17 -17.12
N PHE A 910 22.93 12.60 -18.07
CA PHE A 910 22.61 13.99 -18.36
C PHE A 910 21.12 14.32 -18.16
N GLY A 911 20.27 13.29 -18.02
CA GLY A 911 18.83 13.39 -17.78
C GLY A 911 18.00 12.63 -18.81
N CYS A 912 16.72 12.44 -18.50
CA CYS A 912 15.73 11.94 -19.45
C CYS A 912 15.29 13.08 -20.39
N TYR A 913 15.35 12.88 -21.71
CA TYR A 913 14.94 13.90 -22.68
C TYR A 913 13.81 13.41 -23.58
N THR A 914 12.87 14.29 -23.91
CA THR A 914 11.84 14.01 -24.93
C THR A 914 12.47 13.89 -26.31
N GLU A 915 11.73 13.23 -27.21
CA GLU A 915 11.96 13.42 -28.63
C GLU A 915 11.83 14.89 -29.08
N ALA A 916 12.45 15.21 -30.22
CA ALA A 916 12.41 16.55 -30.79
C ALA A 916 11.12 16.78 -31.62
N THR A 917 10.76 18.04 -31.85
CA THR A 917 9.51 18.36 -32.55
C THR A 917 9.63 17.96 -34.03
N ASN A 918 8.91 16.91 -34.42
CA ASN A 918 8.93 16.29 -35.75
C ASN A 918 10.31 15.78 -36.23
N THR A 919 11.28 15.57 -35.31
CA THR A 919 12.65 15.13 -35.62
C THR A 919 13.21 14.26 -34.48
N ARG A 920 14.30 13.51 -34.71
CA ARG A 920 14.98 12.75 -33.64
C ARG A 920 15.80 13.68 -32.73
N ALA A 921 15.70 13.49 -31.42
CA ALA A 921 16.41 14.27 -30.40
C ALA A 921 17.93 14.16 -30.56
N LEU A 922 18.45 12.96 -30.83
CA LEU A 922 19.83 12.72 -31.26
C LEU A 922 19.77 12.01 -32.61
N SER A 923 20.39 12.60 -33.64
CA SER A 923 20.09 12.27 -35.05
C SER A 923 21.32 12.07 -35.96
N ALA A 924 22.55 12.09 -35.43
CA ALA A 924 23.76 11.93 -36.23
C ALA A 924 24.13 10.47 -36.52
N ALA A 925 23.84 9.56 -35.58
CA ALA A 925 23.97 8.11 -35.76
C ALA A 925 22.98 7.36 -34.86
N SER A 926 22.68 6.11 -35.20
CA SER A 926 21.97 5.19 -34.30
C SER A 926 22.42 3.74 -34.47
N TYR A 927 22.29 3.00 -33.37
CA TYR A 927 22.74 1.62 -33.20
C TYR A 927 21.68 0.85 -32.40
N PRO A 928 20.73 0.17 -33.06
CA PRO A 928 19.82 -0.75 -32.39
C PRO A 928 20.52 -2.08 -32.08
N ASN A 929 20.28 -2.61 -30.88
CA ASN A 929 20.85 -3.86 -30.40
C ASN A 929 19.88 -4.52 -29.42
N ASP A 930 19.43 -5.75 -29.71
CA ASP A 930 18.48 -6.44 -28.84
C ASP A 930 19.14 -7.01 -27.55
N THR A 931 20.44 -6.77 -27.34
CA THR A 931 21.13 -6.89 -26.04
C THR A 931 21.76 -5.57 -25.59
N GLN A 932 21.12 -4.43 -25.83
CA GLN A 932 21.60 -3.11 -25.42
C GLN A 932 21.78 -2.98 -23.89
N THR A 933 22.89 -2.38 -23.45
CA THR A 933 23.08 -1.81 -22.09
C THR A 933 23.52 -0.34 -22.23
N ILE A 934 23.67 0.39 -21.13
CA ILE A 934 24.18 1.76 -21.20
C ILE A 934 25.64 1.81 -21.68
N GLU A 935 26.50 0.90 -21.22
CA GLU A 935 27.93 0.79 -21.61
C GLU A 935 28.05 0.58 -23.12
N LEU A 936 27.22 -0.31 -23.66
CA LEU A 936 27.18 -0.59 -25.09
C LEU A 936 26.71 0.64 -25.89
N CYS A 937 25.83 1.47 -25.32
CA CYS A 937 25.34 2.67 -25.99
C CYS A 937 26.41 3.75 -26.04
N VAL A 938 27.00 4.10 -24.88
CA VAL A 938 28.05 5.12 -24.81
C VAL A 938 29.35 4.69 -25.50
N ALA A 939 29.61 3.38 -25.61
CA ALA A 939 30.70 2.84 -26.42
C ALA A 939 30.43 3.01 -27.92
N ALA A 940 29.23 2.66 -28.41
CA ALA A 940 28.84 2.81 -29.81
C ALA A 940 28.76 4.27 -30.26
N CYS A 941 28.31 5.17 -29.37
CA CYS A 941 28.28 6.62 -29.63
C CYS A 941 29.64 7.32 -29.48
N SER A 942 30.72 6.65 -29.08
CA SER A 942 32.06 7.26 -29.14
C SER A 942 32.45 7.52 -30.61
N PRO A 943 32.69 8.77 -31.03
CA PRO A 943 33.20 9.87 -30.22
C PRO A 943 32.23 11.02 -29.88
N TYR A 944 30.96 10.99 -30.31
CA TYR A 944 29.98 12.08 -30.20
C TYR A 944 29.81 12.62 -28.78
N LEU A 945 29.44 13.91 -28.65
CA LEU A 945 29.27 14.55 -27.34
C LEU A 945 28.14 13.94 -26.50
N TYR A 946 27.03 13.53 -27.14
CA TYR A 946 25.87 12.92 -26.51
C TYR A 946 25.57 11.52 -27.05
N ALA A 947 25.16 10.64 -26.14
CA ALA A 947 24.61 9.31 -26.39
C ALA A 947 23.27 9.20 -25.66
N GLY A 948 22.24 8.63 -26.28
CA GLY A 948 20.92 8.48 -25.69
C GLY A 948 20.31 7.12 -25.98
N ALA A 949 19.93 6.39 -24.93
CA ALA A 949 19.25 5.11 -25.06
C ALA A 949 17.72 5.33 -25.09
N GLU A 950 17.04 4.73 -26.07
CA GLU A 950 15.58 4.76 -26.23
C GLU A 950 15.02 3.34 -26.44
N TYR A 951 13.73 3.14 -26.14
CA TYR A 951 12.99 1.90 -26.41
C TYR A 951 13.63 0.61 -25.87
N GLY A 952 14.47 0.68 -24.83
CA GLY A 952 15.16 -0.46 -24.22
C GLY A 952 16.31 -1.06 -25.05
N ARG A 953 16.25 -0.95 -26.37
CA ARG A 953 17.13 -1.64 -27.35
C ARG A 953 17.77 -0.70 -28.38
N GLU A 954 17.60 0.61 -28.30
CA GLU A 954 18.13 1.54 -29.29
C GLU A 954 19.08 2.58 -28.69
N CYS A 955 20.23 2.78 -29.32
CA CYS A 955 21.15 3.85 -28.97
C CYS A 955 21.22 4.91 -30.07
N TRP A 956 21.22 6.19 -29.69
CA TRP A 956 21.16 7.34 -30.59
C TRP A 956 22.23 8.37 -30.23
N CYS A 957 22.93 8.94 -31.21
CA CYS A 957 24.12 9.76 -30.98
C CYS A 957 24.03 11.10 -31.73
N ALA A 958 24.53 12.18 -31.11
CA ALA A 958 24.76 13.46 -31.78
C ALA A 958 25.70 14.37 -30.97
N ASP A 959 26.22 15.42 -31.62
CA ASP A 959 26.93 16.51 -30.93
C ASP A 959 26.00 17.64 -30.44
N SER A 960 24.70 17.57 -30.78
CA SER A 960 23.68 18.56 -30.43
C SER A 960 22.26 17.95 -30.48
N PHE A 961 21.36 18.44 -29.64
CA PHE A 961 19.95 18.05 -29.65
C PHE A 961 19.14 18.61 -30.83
N GLY A 962 18.15 17.85 -31.29
CA GLY A 962 17.11 18.29 -32.22
C GLY A 962 16.18 19.36 -31.61
N ALA A 963 15.65 20.26 -32.45
CA ALA A 963 14.86 21.39 -32.00
C ALA A 963 13.54 20.96 -31.34
N GLY A 964 13.32 21.40 -30.09
CA GLY A 964 12.14 21.06 -29.30
C GLY A 964 12.26 19.76 -28.50
N SER A 965 13.42 19.09 -28.47
CA SER A 965 13.73 18.14 -27.40
C SER A 965 13.90 18.91 -26.09
N VAL A 966 13.26 18.45 -25.01
CA VAL A 966 13.30 19.09 -23.69
C VAL A 966 13.56 18.06 -22.59
N LEU A 967 14.10 18.52 -21.46
CA LEU A 967 14.29 17.66 -20.28
C LEU A 967 12.91 17.23 -19.74
N ALA A 968 12.76 15.92 -19.55
CA ALA A 968 11.62 15.25 -18.94
C ALA A 968 11.97 14.78 -17.51
N PRO A 969 10.98 14.42 -16.67
CA PRO A 969 11.24 13.70 -15.43
C PRO A 969 11.98 12.38 -15.70
N ASP A 970 12.94 12.00 -14.86
CA ASP A 970 13.70 10.75 -15.06
C ASP A 970 12.80 9.49 -15.01
N SER A 971 11.65 9.57 -14.33
CA SER A 971 10.60 8.53 -14.34
C SER A 971 9.98 8.27 -15.71
N ASP A 972 10.07 9.22 -16.64
CA ASP A 972 9.58 9.03 -18.00
C ASP A 972 10.49 8.09 -18.82
N CYS A 973 11.74 7.89 -18.41
CA CYS A 973 12.70 6.98 -19.03
C CYS A 973 12.68 5.59 -18.35
N SER A 974 11.49 5.02 -18.20
CA SER A 974 11.20 3.87 -17.34
C SER A 974 11.28 2.47 -17.98
N MET A 975 11.73 2.35 -19.24
CA MET A 975 11.95 1.04 -19.88
C MET A 975 13.34 0.50 -19.57
N THR A 976 13.42 -0.78 -19.25
CA THR A 976 14.68 -1.46 -18.98
C THR A 976 15.52 -1.68 -20.25
N CYS A 977 16.84 -1.78 -20.08
CA CYS A 977 17.76 -2.14 -21.16
C CYS A 977 17.58 -3.61 -21.56
N ALA A 978 17.54 -3.91 -22.86
CA ALA A 978 17.25 -5.26 -23.37
C ALA A 978 18.36 -6.28 -23.06
N GLY A 979 19.60 -5.82 -22.91
CA GLY A 979 20.75 -6.61 -22.45
C GLY A 979 20.95 -6.62 -20.93
N ASP A 980 20.39 -5.66 -20.20
CA ASP A 980 20.40 -5.67 -18.73
C ASP A 980 19.09 -5.10 -18.15
N GLN A 981 18.26 -6.00 -17.60
CA GLN A 981 16.99 -5.68 -16.96
C GLN A 981 17.11 -4.83 -15.68
N TYR A 982 18.32 -4.48 -15.25
CA TYR A 982 18.61 -3.66 -14.09
C TYR A 982 19.07 -2.23 -14.43
N GLU A 983 19.05 -1.83 -15.71
CA GLU A 983 19.38 -0.49 -16.19
C GLU A 983 18.23 0.15 -16.99
N TYR A 984 18.11 1.48 -16.99
CA TYR A 984 17.06 2.22 -17.73
C TYR A 984 17.52 2.77 -19.10
N CYS A 985 16.96 2.25 -20.18
CA CYS A 985 17.25 2.61 -21.58
C CYS A 985 16.08 3.39 -22.23
N GLY A 986 15.69 4.51 -21.61
CA GLY A 986 14.66 5.41 -22.12
C GLY A 986 13.23 4.86 -21.96
N ALA A 987 12.30 5.35 -22.77
CA ALA A 987 10.96 4.81 -22.99
C ALA A 987 10.40 5.33 -24.32
N GLY A 988 9.09 5.24 -24.56
CA GLY A 988 8.50 5.75 -25.81
C GLY A 988 8.55 7.28 -25.93
N ASN A 989 9.31 7.80 -26.91
CA ASN A 989 9.60 9.22 -27.11
C ASN A 989 10.39 9.84 -25.93
N ARG A 990 11.29 9.05 -25.33
CA ARG A 990 12.05 9.38 -24.11
C ARG A 990 13.43 8.72 -24.12
N LEU A 991 14.50 9.52 -24.15
CA LEU A 991 15.87 9.03 -24.19
C LEU A 991 16.55 9.19 -22.84
N SER A 992 17.14 8.13 -22.30
CA SER A 992 18.13 8.22 -21.21
C SER A 992 19.41 8.80 -21.80
N VAL A 993 19.67 10.11 -21.65
CA VAL A 993 20.81 10.78 -22.31
C VAL A 993 22.03 10.88 -21.40
N TYR A 994 23.20 10.74 -22.01
CA TYR A 994 24.53 10.75 -21.39
C TYR A 994 25.45 11.72 -22.15
N ILE A 995 26.29 12.45 -21.42
CA ILE A 995 27.23 13.46 -21.96
C ILE A 995 28.69 13.09 -21.66
N ARG A 996 29.57 13.29 -22.64
CA ARG A 996 30.99 12.91 -22.55
C ARG A 996 31.84 13.86 -21.69
N ASN A 997 32.49 13.32 -20.66
CA ASN A 997 33.54 14.00 -19.91
C ASN A 997 34.87 14.00 -20.70
N GLY A 998 35.49 15.18 -20.83
CA GLY A 998 36.87 15.30 -21.32
C GLY A 998 37.12 16.39 -22.39
N THR A 999 36.09 16.92 -23.03
CA THR A 999 36.23 17.96 -24.08
C THR A 999 35.35 19.19 -23.80
N ALA A 1000 35.68 19.91 -22.73
CA ALA A 1000 35.44 21.34 -22.69
C ALA A 1000 36.61 22.05 -23.41
N PRO A 1001 36.37 22.88 -24.44
CA PRO A 1001 37.36 23.82 -24.95
C PRO A 1001 37.56 24.94 -23.91
N SER A 1002 38.38 24.70 -22.89
CA SER A 1002 38.54 25.61 -21.77
C SER A 1002 39.44 26.79 -22.11
N VAL A 1003 38.87 27.99 -22.28
CA VAL A 1003 39.62 29.24 -22.05
C VAL A 1003 38.75 30.33 -21.43
N SER A 1004 39.26 30.88 -20.33
CA SER A 1004 38.98 32.22 -19.78
C SER A 1004 37.53 32.64 -19.55
N SER A 1005 37.06 32.41 -18.32
CA SER A 1005 36.20 33.40 -17.66
C SER A 1005 37.02 34.65 -17.31
N THR A 1006 36.43 35.84 -17.47
CA THR A 1006 36.80 37.04 -16.71
C THR A 1006 35.53 37.85 -16.53
N ALA A 1007 35.16 38.09 -15.27
CA ALA A 1007 33.86 38.66 -14.94
C ALA A 1007 33.86 40.20 -14.98
N SER A 1008 32.67 40.79 -15.16
CA SER A 1008 32.24 41.99 -14.43
C SER A 1008 30.72 42.17 -14.50
N THR A 1009 30.16 42.70 -13.40
CA THR A 1009 28.72 42.71 -13.11
C THR A 1009 28.09 44.10 -13.31
N SER A 1010 26.86 44.16 -13.83
CA SER A 1010 25.80 45.15 -13.49
C SER A 1010 24.48 44.70 -14.14
N GLN A 1011 23.33 44.50 -13.48
CA GLN A 1011 22.53 45.29 -12.51
C GLN A 1011 21.55 46.29 -13.14
N VAL A 1012 20.27 46.19 -12.74
CA VAL A 1012 19.18 47.21 -12.80
C VAL A 1012 18.64 47.60 -14.20
N SER A 1013 17.32 47.70 -14.50
CA SER A 1013 16.07 47.27 -13.81
C SER A 1013 14.80 47.40 -14.69
N SER A 1014 13.73 46.71 -14.27
CA SER A 1014 12.29 47.15 -14.21
C SER A 1014 11.40 47.39 -15.45
N VAL A 1015 10.23 46.70 -15.42
CA VAL A 1015 8.84 47.18 -15.68
C VAL A 1015 8.28 47.26 -17.12
N ALA A 1016 7.47 46.23 -17.43
CA ALA A 1016 6.09 46.24 -17.96
C ALA A 1016 5.69 46.82 -19.36
N SER A 1017 5.17 45.90 -20.18
CA SER A 1017 3.85 45.95 -20.86
C SER A 1017 3.59 46.73 -22.17
N SER A 1018 2.79 46.03 -22.99
CA SER A 1018 1.69 46.49 -23.88
C SER A 1018 1.95 47.14 -25.26
N ILE A 1019 1.34 46.45 -26.25
CA ILE A 1019 0.61 46.98 -27.43
C ILE A 1019 1.44 47.47 -28.65
N SER A 1020 0.94 47.09 -29.83
CA SER A 1020 1.40 47.51 -31.15
C SER A 1020 0.49 48.59 -31.73
N SER A 1021 1.06 49.67 -32.27
CA SER A 1021 0.41 50.55 -33.25
C SER A 1021 1.47 51.25 -34.13
N ILE A 1022 1.00 51.89 -35.21
CA ILE A 1022 1.72 52.19 -36.46
C ILE A 1022 1.45 53.68 -36.83
N PRO A 1023 2.12 54.33 -37.82
CA PRO A 1023 3.53 54.43 -38.21
C PRO A 1023 4.10 55.87 -37.97
N SER A 1024 5.33 56.17 -38.43
CA SER A 1024 5.56 57.15 -39.54
C SER A 1024 7.02 57.63 -39.64
N THR A 1025 7.53 57.71 -40.89
CA THR A 1025 8.51 58.70 -41.42
C THR A 1025 9.85 58.96 -40.69
N SER A 1026 10.99 59.16 -41.36
CA SER A 1026 11.34 59.08 -42.79
C SER A 1026 12.88 59.17 -42.94
N LEU A 1027 13.39 58.94 -44.17
CA LEU A 1027 14.74 59.32 -44.64
C LEU A 1027 15.93 58.55 -43.98
N LYS A 1028 17.06 58.30 -44.66
CA LYS A 1028 17.36 58.18 -46.10
C LYS A 1028 18.75 57.52 -46.25
N SER A 1029 19.02 56.93 -47.42
CA SER A 1029 20.36 56.72 -47.99
C SER A 1029 21.22 55.58 -47.38
N THR A 1030 21.75 54.66 -48.19
CA THR A 1030 22.97 54.73 -49.07
C THR A 1030 24.24 54.47 -48.24
N SER A 1031 25.18 53.59 -48.59
CA SER A 1031 25.49 52.80 -49.81
C SER A 1031 25.93 51.36 -49.44
N THR A 1032 25.95 50.33 -50.30
CA THR A 1032 26.96 50.04 -51.38
C THR A 1032 28.41 50.15 -50.85
N THR A 1033 29.35 49.22 -51.04
CA THR A 1033 29.74 48.43 -52.24
C THR A 1033 30.58 47.22 -51.75
N THR A 1034 30.43 45.94 -52.19
CA THR A 1034 31.12 45.26 -53.34
C THR A 1034 32.68 45.38 -53.29
N THR A 1035 33.56 44.45 -53.74
CA THR A 1035 33.50 43.54 -54.91
C THR A 1035 34.67 42.51 -54.96
N THR A 1036 34.45 41.32 -55.57
CA THR A 1036 35.43 40.46 -56.32
C THR A 1036 36.69 39.87 -55.61
N VAL A 1037 37.48 38.92 -56.15
CA VAL A 1037 37.54 38.22 -57.46
C VAL A 1037 37.94 36.72 -57.30
N SER A 1038 37.66 35.87 -58.30
CA SER A 1038 38.32 34.55 -58.52
C SER A 1038 39.54 34.69 -59.47
N PRO A 1039 40.45 33.69 -59.58
CA PRO A 1039 40.40 32.75 -60.73
C PRO A 1039 41.08 31.34 -60.63
N VAL A 1040 40.61 30.40 -61.48
CA VAL A 1040 41.34 29.38 -62.30
C VAL A 1040 42.25 28.29 -61.67
N THR A 1041 41.69 27.07 -61.59
CA THR A 1041 42.04 25.77 -62.25
C THR A 1041 43.48 25.26 -62.58
N LEU A 1042 43.66 23.91 -62.41
CA LEU A 1042 44.46 22.90 -63.20
C LEU A 1042 45.72 22.19 -62.59
N VAL A 1043 45.60 20.85 -62.43
CA VAL A 1043 46.44 19.75 -63.03
C VAL A 1043 47.58 19.01 -62.25
N GLN A 1044 47.40 17.66 -62.19
CA GLN A 1044 48.37 16.54 -62.06
C GLN A 1044 49.20 16.38 -60.75
N SER A 1045 49.67 15.18 -60.32
CA SER A 1045 49.73 13.80 -60.90
C SER A 1045 49.96 12.77 -59.74
N SER A 1046 49.95 11.43 -59.84
CA SER A 1046 49.59 10.43 -60.88
C SER A 1046 49.60 8.97 -60.32
N THR A 1047 48.89 8.04 -60.98
CA THR A 1047 49.10 6.55 -61.04
C THR A 1047 48.98 5.70 -59.75
N SER A 1048 48.40 4.49 -59.75
CA SER A 1048 47.73 3.63 -60.78
C SER A 1048 46.77 2.63 -60.05
N LYS A 1049 46.13 1.57 -60.59
CA LYS A 1049 46.21 0.76 -61.83
C LYS A 1049 44.87 0.04 -62.09
N SER A 1050 44.72 -0.77 -63.16
CA SER A 1050 43.47 -1.50 -63.50
C SER A 1050 43.68 -2.71 -64.42
N SER A 1051 42.77 -3.71 -64.40
CA SER A 1051 42.49 -4.71 -65.45
C SER A 1051 41.17 -5.48 -65.18
N THR A 1052 40.57 -6.16 -66.17
CA THR A 1052 39.14 -6.61 -66.19
C THR A 1052 38.94 -8.00 -66.86
N ALA A 1053 37.69 -8.53 -66.86
CA ALA A 1053 37.11 -9.61 -67.71
C ALA A 1053 37.11 -11.07 -67.14
N VAL A 1054 36.19 -12.02 -67.47
CA VAL A 1054 34.89 -12.00 -68.21
C VAL A 1054 33.99 -13.25 -67.88
N SER A 1055 32.71 -13.16 -68.26
CA SER A 1055 31.52 -14.07 -68.19
C SER A 1055 31.61 -15.61 -68.33
N SER A 1056 30.55 -16.32 -67.84
CA SER A 1056 29.89 -17.51 -68.45
C SER A 1056 28.53 -17.84 -67.77
N SER A 1057 27.70 -18.76 -68.30
CA SER A 1057 26.24 -18.86 -68.00
C SER A 1057 25.59 -20.27 -68.13
N THR A 1058 24.26 -20.37 -67.85
CA THR A 1058 23.24 -21.26 -68.50
C THR A 1058 22.64 -22.50 -67.74
N VAL A 1059 21.38 -22.35 -67.27
CA VAL A 1059 20.22 -23.32 -67.28
C VAL A 1059 20.04 -24.50 -66.28
N LYS A 1060 18.79 -24.60 -65.77
CA LYS A 1060 17.95 -25.70 -65.20
C LYS A 1060 18.51 -27.15 -65.04
N SER A 1061 18.11 -27.87 -63.96
CA SER A 1061 17.11 -28.98 -64.02
C SER A 1061 17.04 -29.93 -62.78
N THR A 1062 15.93 -29.84 -62.04
CA THR A 1062 15.01 -30.93 -61.57
C THR A 1062 15.47 -32.30 -61.00
N LEU A 1063 14.92 -32.61 -59.81
CA LEU A 1063 14.29 -33.89 -59.34
C LEU A 1063 15.09 -35.08 -58.73
N SER A 1064 14.42 -35.73 -57.75
CA SER A 1064 14.43 -37.18 -57.43
C SER A 1064 15.63 -37.85 -56.70
N THR A 1065 15.46 -38.86 -55.82
CA THR A 1065 14.40 -39.21 -54.83
C THR A 1065 14.87 -40.36 -53.90
N LEU A 1066 14.26 -40.46 -52.70
CA LEU A 1066 13.89 -41.71 -51.97
C LEU A 1066 14.90 -42.58 -51.17
N VAL A 1067 14.30 -43.16 -50.09
CA VAL A 1067 14.62 -44.31 -49.21
C VAL A 1067 15.80 -44.35 -48.19
N SER A 1068 15.38 -44.54 -46.93
CA SER A 1068 15.85 -45.55 -45.94
C SER A 1068 17.13 -45.40 -45.07
N SER A 1069 16.87 -44.99 -43.82
CA SER A 1069 16.94 -45.85 -42.60
C SER A 1069 18.25 -46.11 -41.83
N THR A 1070 18.05 -46.10 -40.49
CA THR A 1070 18.73 -46.88 -39.41
C THR A 1070 19.96 -46.33 -38.67
N THR A 1071 19.73 -46.08 -37.37
CA THR A 1071 20.63 -46.32 -36.18
C THR A 1071 21.85 -45.44 -35.85
N SER A 1072 21.78 -44.94 -34.61
CA SER A 1072 22.84 -44.96 -33.57
C SER A 1072 23.85 -43.80 -33.41
N SER A 1073 23.52 -42.98 -32.42
CA SER A 1073 24.36 -42.66 -31.24
C SER A 1073 25.52 -41.64 -31.32
N LYS A 1074 25.31 -40.55 -30.56
CA LYS A 1074 26.19 -40.02 -29.49
C LYS A 1074 27.32 -39.00 -29.83
N LEU A 1075 26.93 -37.73 -29.62
CA LEU A 1075 27.64 -36.69 -28.85
C LEU A 1075 28.75 -35.84 -29.50
N SER A 1076 28.63 -34.53 -29.26
CA SER A 1076 29.66 -33.48 -29.17
C SER A 1076 29.93 -32.57 -30.38
N SER A 1077 29.42 -31.34 -30.26
CA SER A 1077 30.14 -30.06 -30.47
C SER A 1077 30.86 -29.79 -31.80
N THR A 1078 30.37 -28.83 -32.58
CA THR A 1078 30.91 -27.44 -32.70
C THR A 1078 30.27 -26.71 -33.90
N SER A 1079 30.20 -25.38 -33.83
CA SER A 1079 29.67 -24.45 -34.85
C SER A 1079 30.51 -24.43 -36.15
N THR A 1080 30.15 -23.77 -37.27
CA THR A 1080 29.23 -22.63 -37.49
C THR A 1080 28.93 -22.48 -38.99
N THR A 1081 27.70 -22.07 -39.38
CA THR A 1081 27.43 -20.90 -40.28
C THR A 1081 25.92 -20.79 -40.57
N ALA A 1082 25.46 -19.59 -40.94
CA ALA A 1082 24.04 -19.23 -40.97
C ALA A 1082 23.36 -19.40 -42.34
N SER A 1083 22.04 -19.54 -42.31
CA SER A 1083 21.12 -19.26 -43.41
C SER A 1083 20.01 -18.32 -42.90
N THR A 1084 19.39 -17.55 -43.80
CA THR A 1084 18.51 -16.42 -43.48
C THR A 1084 17.03 -16.79 -43.25
N SER A 1085 16.28 -15.87 -42.59
CA SER A 1085 14.81 -15.81 -42.48
C SER A 1085 14.19 -16.60 -41.30
N PRO A 1086 13.02 -16.20 -40.74
CA PRO A 1086 12.18 -15.01 -41.01
C PRO A 1086 11.98 -14.07 -39.80
N THR A 1087 11.39 -12.90 -40.05
CA THR A 1087 11.05 -11.89 -39.02
C THR A 1087 9.59 -12.05 -38.55
N GLY A 1088 9.28 -13.13 -37.83
CA GLY A 1088 7.94 -13.39 -37.29
C GLY A 1088 7.78 -14.80 -36.73
N PRO A 1089 6.66 -15.10 -36.05
CA PRO A 1089 6.38 -16.43 -35.52
C PRO A 1089 6.22 -17.46 -36.64
N VAL A 1090 6.67 -18.69 -36.37
CA VAL A 1090 6.75 -19.78 -37.34
C VAL A 1090 6.18 -21.08 -36.82
N ILE A 1091 5.66 -21.90 -37.75
CA ILE A 1091 5.40 -23.31 -37.50
C ILE A 1091 6.75 -24.01 -37.36
N LYS A 1092 7.00 -24.59 -36.18
CA LYS A 1092 8.24 -25.30 -35.87
C LYS A 1092 8.16 -26.71 -36.46
N PRO A 1093 9.01 -27.08 -37.45
CA PRO A 1093 8.84 -28.34 -38.16
C PRO A 1093 9.18 -29.57 -37.29
N THR A 1094 10.10 -29.42 -36.33
CA THR A 1094 10.60 -30.50 -35.47
C THR A 1094 11.00 -29.99 -34.08
N ILE A 1095 10.76 -30.80 -33.05
CA ILE A 1095 11.13 -30.53 -31.65
C ILE A 1095 12.00 -31.68 -31.13
N SER A 1096 13.15 -31.36 -30.54
CA SER A 1096 14.10 -32.35 -30.05
C SER A 1096 13.94 -32.69 -28.56
N ALA A 1097 13.10 -31.97 -27.82
CA ALA A 1097 12.71 -32.36 -26.47
C ALA A 1097 11.88 -33.65 -26.49
N GLY A 1098 12.06 -34.51 -25.49
CA GLY A 1098 11.17 -35.63 -25.23
C GLY A 1098 11.09 -36.73 -26.31
N GLY A 1099 12.20 -37.04 -27.00
CA GLY A 1099 12.30 -38.21 -27.89
C GLY A 1099 12.31 -37.89 -29.39
N GLY A 1100 11.82 -36.72 -29.80
CA GLY A 1100 11.79 -36.28 -31.19
C GLY A 1100 10.37 -36.25 -31.74
N TRP A 1101 9.89 -35.05 -32.06
CA TRP A 1101 8.55 -34.81 -32.56
C TRP A 1101 8.58 -34.02 -33.86
N THR A 1102 7.67 -34.33 -34.77
CA THR A 1102 7.51 -33.68 -36.08
C THR A 1102 6.12 -33.05 -36.18
N TYR A 1103 6.00 -31.86 -36.77
CA TYR A 1103 4.70 -31.19 -36.92
C TYR A 1103 3.71 -32.03 -37.75
N ASN A 1104 2.46 -32.10 -37.30
CA ASN A 1104 1.39 -32.91 -37.90
C ASN A 1104 0.22 -32.06 -38.45
N GLY A 1105 0.33 -30.73 -38.38
CA GLY A 1105 -0.65 -29.76 -38.87
C GLY A 1105 -1.57 -29.20 -37.79
N CYS A 1106 -2.24 -28.11 -38.12
CA CYS A 1106 -3.37 -27.60 -37.33
C CYS A 1106 -4.57 -28.56 -37.43
N ARG A 1107 -5.19 -28.90 -36.29
CA ARG A 1107 -6.41 -29.73 -36.21
C ARG A 1107 -7.53 -29.06 -35.44
N THR A 1108 -8.77 -29.41 -35.80
CA THR A 1108 -9.95 -29.11 -35.00
C THR A 1108 -10.05 -30.03 -33.80
N GLU A 1109 -10.89 -29.61 -32.85
CA GLU A 1109 -11.45 -30.53 -31.88
C GLU A 1109 -12.29 -31.66 -32.50
N ALA A 1110 -12.54 -32.72 -31.71
CA ALA A 1110 -13.35 -33.86 -32.14
C ALA A 1110 -14.85 -33.62 -31.94
N THR A 1111 -15.69 -34.50 -32.51
CA THR A 1111 -17.14 -34.27 -32.55
C THR A 1111 -17.79 -34.56 -31.18
N ASN A 1112 -17.87 -33.52 -30.35
CA ASN A 1112 -18.30 -33.52 -28.94
C ASN A 1112 -17.29 -34.13 -27.94
N SER A 1113 -15.98 -34.10 -28.24
CA SER A 1113 -14.91 -34.49 -27.32
C SER A 1113 -13.60 -33.74 -27.61
N ARG A 1114 -12.64 -33.78 -26.69
CA ARG A 1114 -11.25 -33.42 -27.00
C ARG A 1114 -10.69 -34.31 -28.12
N ALA A 1115 -9.82 -33.76 -28.97
CA ALA A 1115 -9.17 -34.44 -30.08
C ALA A 1115 -8.07 -35.40 -29.61
N LEU A 1116 -7.47 -35.12 -28.45
CA LEU A 1116 -6.49 -35.98 -27.77
C LEU A 1116 -6.94 -36.14 -26.31
N THR A 1117 -7.05 -37.39 -25.86
CA THR A 1117 -7.76 -37.80 -24.62
C THR A 1117 -6.85 -38.48 -23.59
N GLY A 1118 -5.54 -38.31 -23.71
CA GLY A 1118 -4.52 -38.87 -22.83
C GLY A 1118 -4.22 -37.97 -21.62
N ALA A 1119 -2.97 -37.50 -21.53
CA ALA A 1119 -2.57 -36.52 -20.51
C ALA A 1119 -2.85 -35.09 -20.96
N GLU A 1120 -2.98 -34.19 -19.98
CA GLU A 1120 -3.27 -32.77 -20.14
C GLU A 1120 -2.39 -31.95 -19.19
N VAL A 1121 -1.80 -30.85 -19.66
CA VAL A 1121 -1.02 -29.90 -18.86
C VAL A 1121 -1.32 -28.47 -19.31
N VAL A 1122 -1.73 -27.59 -18.40
CA VAL A 1122 -2.16 -26.21 -18.74
C VAL A 1122 -1.26 -25.18 -18.06
N ASN A 1123 -0.70 -24.24 -18.84
CA ASN A 1123 0.26 -23.24 -18.39
C ASN A 1123 0.26 -21.98 -19.29
N TYR A 1124 -0.78 -21.14 -19.20
CA TYR A 1124 -0.92 -19.91 -19.99
C TYR A 1124 0.18 -18.85 -19.80
N ASN A 1125 1.09 -19.02 -18.83
CA ASN A 1125 2.17 -18.06 -18.55
C ASN A 1125 3.51 -18.45 -19.19
N THR A 1126 3.78 -19.74 -19.37
CA THR A 1126 5.12 -20.22 -19.81
C THR A 1126 5.10 -21.42 -20.75
N MET A 1127 3.92 -21.88 -21.22
CA MET A 1127 3.83 -22.97 -22.20
C MET A 1127 4.70 -22.72 -23.44
N THR A 1128 5.42 -23.76 -23.86
CA THR A 1128 6.18 -23.84 -25.11
C THR A 1128 5.96 -25.21 -25.73
N LEU A 1129 6.29 -25.32 -27.01
CA LEU A 1129 6.26 -26.60 -27.71
C LEU A 1129 7.23 -27.63 -27.09
N GLU A 1130 8.38 -27.19 -26.57
CA GLU A 1130 9.31 -28.04 -25.80
C GLU A 1130 8.73 -28.57 -24.48
N ILE A 1131 7.97 -27.76 -23.75
CA ILE A 1131 7.33 -28.18 -22.48
C ILE A 1131 6.28 -29.24 -22.78
N CYS A 1132 5.38 -28.98 -23.73
CA CYS A 1132 4.35 -29.96 -24.12
C CYS A 1132 4.98 -31.26 -24.67
N ALA A 1133 6.02 -31.16 -25.48
CA ALA A 1133 6.79 -32.31 -25.98
C ALA A 1133 7.49 -33.12 -24.87
N ALA A 1134 7.88 -32.48 -23.76
CA ALA A 1134 8.51 -33.14 -22.62
C ALA A 1134 7.48 -33.86 -21.74
N ASP A 1135 6.32 -33.24 -21.50
CA ASP A 1135 5.24 -33.78 -20.67
C ASP A 1135 4.46 -34.90 -21.38
N CYS A 1136 4.28 -34.81 -22.70
CA CYS A 1136 3.63 -35.85 -23.52
C CYS A 1136 4.51 -37.06 -23.85
N GLN A 1137 5.66 -37.25 -23.20
CA GLN A 1137 6.54 -38.39 -23.45
C GLN A 1137 5.84 -39.74 -23.21
N GLY A 1138 5.90 -40.61 -24.23
CA GLY A 1138 5.26 -41.92 -24.25
C GLY A 1138 3.93 -41.96 -25.03
N TYR A 1139 3.33 -40.81 -25.34
CA TYR A 1139 2.19 -40.71 -26.25
C TYR A 1139 2.64 -40.66 -27.72
N THR A 1140 1.72 -40.94 -28.66
CA THR A 1140 2.00 -40.90 -30.10
C THR A 1140 1.89 -39.49 -30.68
N TYR A 1141 1.01 -38.68 -30.10
CA TYR A 1141 0.73 -37.30 -30.49
C TYR A 1141 0.75 -36.39 -29.28
N PHE A 1142 1.06 -35.12 -29.53
CA PHE A 1142 0.57 -34.02 -28.70
C PHE A 1142 -0.04 -32.93 -29.58
N GLY A 1143 -0.76 -32.00 -28.96
CA GLY A 1143 -1.13 -30.73 -29.56
C GLY A 1143 -1.25 -29.65 -28.49
N VAL A 1144 -0.88 -28.42 -28.83
CA VAL A 1144 -1.14 -27.26 -27.96
C VAL A 1144 -2.32 -26.46 -28.50
N GLU A 1145 -3.25 -26.12 -27.62
CA GLU A 1145 -4.42 -25.28 -27.85
C GLU A 1145 -4.31 -23.97 -27.03
N TYR A 1146 -5.06 -22.94 -27.45
CA TYR A 1146 -5.27 -21.69 -26.70
C TYR A 1146 -3.98 -20.99 -26.20
N GLY A 1147 -2.84 -21.23 -26.85
CA GLY A 1147 -1.51 -20.79 -26.41
C GLY A 1147 -0.94 -21.61 -25.24
N GLY A 1148 -1.78 -22.01 -24.27
CA GLY A 1148 -1.37 -22.54 -22.97
C GLY A 1148 -1.79 -23.97 -22.62
N GLU A 1149 -2.63 -24.64 -23.42
CA GLU A 1149 -3.22 -25.95 -23.08
C GLU A 1149 -2.53 -27.07 -23.87
N CYS A 1150 -1.76 -27.93 -23.22
CA CYS A 1150 -1.09 -29.08 -23.83
C CYS A 1150 -1.93 -30.36 -23.67
N TYR A 1151 -2.19 -31.05 -24.78
CA TYR A 1151 -2.95 -32.31 -24.84
C TYR A 1151 -2.11 -33.42 -25.48
N CYS A 1152 -2.09 -34.60 -24.87
CA CYS A 1152 -1.36 -35.79 -25.33
C CYS A 1152 -2.33 -36.92 -25.74
N GLY A 1153 -1.96 -37.78 -26.70
CA GLY A 1153 -2.79 -38.94 -27.03
C GLY A 1153 -2.12 -39.98 -27.93
N TYR A 1154 -2.71 -41.18 -28.01
CA TYR A 1154 -2.23 -42.28 -28.86
C TYR A 1154 -2.86 -42.28 -30.26
N VAL A 1155 -4.06 -41.71 -30.38
CA VAL A 1155 -4.84 -41.52 -31.61
C VAL A 1155 -5.60 -40.20 -31.51
N PHE A 1156 -6.06 -39.66 -32.63
CA PHE A 1156 -7.04 -38.59 -32.63
C PHE A 1156 -8.46 -39.16 -32.50
N GLU A 1157 -9.30 -38.51 -31.69
CA GLU A 1157 -10.69 -38.92 -31.50
C GLU A 1157 -11.58 -38.67 -32.73
N ALA A 1158 -12.69 -39.42 -32.80
CA ALA A 1158 -13.57 -39.44 -33.95
C ALA A 1158 -14.14 -38.04 -34.29
N GLY A 1159 -13.83 -37.57 -35.50
CA GLY A 1159 -14.29 -36.28 -36.01
C GLY A 1159 -13.33 -35.11 -35.81
N SER A 1160 -12.15 -35.31 -35.20
CA SER A 1160 -11.06 -34.33 -35.33
C SER A 1160 -10.53 -34.35 -36.76
N VAL A 1161 -10.47 -33.19 -37.41
CA VAL A 1161 -10.04 -33.03 -38.82
C VAL A 1161 -8.96 -31.97 -38.94
N ASN A 1162 -8.19 -32.00 -40.03
CA ASN A 1162 -7.22 -30.95 -40.33
C ASN A 1162 -7.94 -29.61 -40.61
N ALA A 1163 -7.45 -28.56 -39.96
CA ALA A 1163 -7.88 -27.18 -40.16
C ALA A 1163 -6.91 -26.45 -41.12
N THR A 1164 -7.18 -25.18 -41.43
CA THR A 1164 -6.19 -24.33 -42.09
C THR A 1164 -5.05 -24.04 -41.11
N GLU A 1165 -3.80 -24.00 -41.58
CA GLU A 1165 -2.66 -23.70 -40.69
C GLU A 1165 -2.76 -22.30 -40.05
N SER A 1166 -3.43 -21.35 -40.71
CA SER A 1166 -3.75 -20.02 -40.19
C SER A 1166 -4.75 -20.01 -39.03
N ASP A 1167 -5.52 -21.10 -38.84
CA ASP A 1167 -6.46 -21.20 -37.72
C ASP A 1167 -5.70 -21.35 -36.39
N CYS A 1168 -4.52 -21.99 -36.40
CA CYS A 1168 -3.65 -22.16 -35.22
C CYS A 1168 -2.74 -20.93 -35.02
N SER A 1169 -3.35 -19.78 -34.76
CA SER A 1169 -2.72 -18.45 -34.78
C SER A 1169 -2.23 -17.92 -33.42
N PHE A 1170 -2.53 -18.58 -32.30
CA PHE A 1170 -2.10 -18.14 -30.97
C PHE A 1170 -0.63 -18.48 -30.75
N LEU A 1171 0.09 -17.58 -30.07
CA LEU A 1171 1.52 -17.73 -29.81
C LEU A 1171 1.75 -18.45 -28.48
N CYS A 1172 2.82 -19.22 -28.38
CA CYS A 1172 3.22 -19.86 -27.13
C CYS A 1172 3.68 -18.79 -26.12
N PRO A 1173 3.10 -18.69 -24.91
CA PRO A 1173 3.41 -17.61 -23.97
C PRO A 1173 4.84 -17.69 -23.42
N GLY A 1174 5.45 -18.88 -23.37
CA GLY A 1174 6.87 -19.04 -23.05
C GLY A 1174 7.82 -18.86 -24.24
N ASN A 1175 7.30 -18.72 -25.48
CA ASN A 1175 8.09 -18.52 -26.70
C ASN A 1175 7.23 -17.94 -27.84
N SER A 1176 7.18 -16.62 -27.93
CA SER A 1176 6.32 -15.89 -28.89
C SER A 1176 6.74 -16.01 -30.36
N LEU A 1177 7.78 -16.78 -30.68
CA LEU A 1177 8.17 -17.12 -32.05
C LEU A 1177 7.50 -18.40 -32.57
N GLU A 1178 6.64 -19.04 -31.78
CA GLU A 1178 6.04 -20.35 -32.08
C GLU A 1178 4.53 -20.36 -31.90
N PHE A 1179 3.82 -21.15 -32.72
CA PHE A 1179 2.36 -21.28 -32.68
C PHE A 1179 1.89 -22.43 -31.78
N CYS A 1180 1.03 -22.09 -30.82
CA CYS A 1180 0.44 -22.99 -29.82
C CYS A 1180 -1.10 -23.05 -29.97
N GLY A 1181 -1.60 -23.31 -31.18
CA GLY A 1181 -3.02 -23.53 -31.45
C GLY A 1181 -3.86 -22.26 -31.55
N ALA A 1182 -5.15 -22.36 -31.23
CA ALA A 1182 -6.12 -21.30 -30.97
C ALA A 1182 -7.40 -21.95 -30.39
N GLY A 1183 -8.47 -21.20 -30.12
CA GLY A 1183 -9.73 -21.79 -29.64
C GLY A 1183 -10.34 -22.81 -30.61
N ASN A 1184 -10.57 -24.04 -30.12
CA ASN A 1184 -10.98 -25.23 -30.88
C ASN A 1184 -9.97 -25.64 -31.98
N ARG A 1185 -8.67 -25.36 -31.78
CA ARG A 1185 -7.59 -25.54 -32.76
C ARG A 1185 -6.27 -25.94 -32.13
N LEU A 1186 -5.81 -27.17 -32.38
CA LEU A 1186 -4.56 -27.69 -31.83
C LEU A 1186 -3.42 -27.60 -32.85
N SER A 1187 -2.30 -27.02 -32.47
CA SER A 1187 -1.02 -27.16 -33.18
C SER A 1187 -0.46 -28.55 -32.88
N THR A 1188 -0.73 -29.56 -33.74
CA THR A 1188 -0.42 -30.97 -33.44
C THR A 1188 0.95 -31.43 -33.91
N TYR A 1189 1.54 -32.37 -33.17
CA TYR A 1189 2.85 -32.97 -33.40
C TYR A 1189 2.75 -34.49 -33.21
N ILE A 1190 3.58 -35.25 -33.94
CA ILE A 1190 3.67 -36.72 -33.85
C ILE A 1190 5.08 -37.15 -33.43
N ALA A 1191 5.18 -38.16 -32.56
CA ALA A 1191 6.44 -38.78 -32.17
C ALA A 1191 7.09 -39.47 -33.38
N SER A 1192 8.43 -39.40 -33.48
CA SER A 1192 9.22 -39.75 -34.68
C SER A 1192 10.02 -41.04 -34.56
#